data_AF-A0A1X1ZS92-F1
#
_entry.id   AF-A0A1X1ZS92-F1
#
_cell.length_a   1.000
_cell.length_b   1.000
_cell.length_c   1.000
_cell.angle_alpha   90.00
_cell.angle_beta   90.00
_cell.angle_gamma   90.00
#
_symmetry.space_group_name_H-M   'P 1'
#
loop_
_entity.id
_entity.type
_entity.pdbx_description
1 polymer ?
#
loop_
_entity_poly.entity_id
_entity_poly.type
_entity_poly.pdbx_seq_one_letter_code
_entity_poly.pdbx_strand_id
1 'polypeptide(L)'
;MAAQQPIRVVIWGPGDMGGRALQTTLDSPDYDVVGVKVFSPHKNGVDIGVLAGRDPVGIHATTSKEAILALDADLVIHTPTTPALLQGADEDVIELLESGKNVVSAAAFHNPAQPTWLSESHSPLSILRSLARLKVTGNVFGAAEKRALKGLAATMRAVNSPVGFALRPGAELLARGVVGRAIHQRADGARLQKACLNGGVSLHGTGLHPGLMVEQVLLRLALLMEEVEEVRFLEVGDLSAAPDGMWGGLSSLGFGEPLSAVDNDHAIAWMQHFYFDAVLGNVAWELWGVPPEQVRVERHVYPVPARVEVAAGGTVIRPGTVGAIHMTYRGYIGDRLFMTNEECWHVGGGNAHLGPDHPNSLAGGHLITLEGKPGRVEMRSEPDDEAFNADWYAVTDISVNAMLAAAPALIASPPGVVIPDLAPRYRLEPATDTTPPDAATPITVAVVGDGAVAEHLTHRITERAELGTAKGDSADLLVFATDGPPDSQAVLEALASGTDVISVSPVADTAAVLAACRAGGSTYHATGGHATALPGYVMRALSGISRGTQSVTLSQAVTEYPADEPSLERARALLGDAVFRTGGADERAVLGTDLPDTDAPLQWRLQTESGDARGNTRFTFHAGDAPDAVHPAVHLTCWGILAAIAPVRASAPGILHHDLGIDHVRADHRLPS
;
A
#
# COMPACT_ATOMS: atom_id res chain seq x y z
N MET A 1 -30.81 -8.08 4.04
CA MET A 1 -29.97 -7.83 2.85
C MET A 1 -30.06 -9.06 1.97
N ALA A 2 -30.31 -8.93 0.67
CA ALA A 2 -30.18 -10.07 -0.25
C ALA A 2 -28.73 -10.58 -0.17
N ALA A 3 -28.52 -11.89 -0.15
CA ALA A 3 -27.17 -12.44 -0.24
C ALA A 3 -26.55 -11.95 -1.56
N GLN A 4 -25.44 -11.23 -1.48
CA GLN A 4 -24.70 -10.78 -2.65
C GLN A 4 -24.27 -12.04 -3.42
N GLN A 5 -24.51 -12.07 -4.73
CA GLN A 5 -24.07 -13.19 -5.55
C GLN A 5 -22.53 -13.27 -5.51
N PRO A 6 -21.94 -14.48 -5.46
CA PRO A 6 -20.49 -14.63 -5.52
C PRO A 6 -19.91 -13.99 -6.78
N ILE A 7 -18.75 -13.34 -6.65
CA ILE A 7 -18.02 -12.73 -7.76
C ILE A 7 -17.49 -13.83 -8.66
N ARG A 8 -17.89 -13.81 -9.94
CA ARG A 8 -17.43 -14.79 -10.94
C ARG A 8 -16.03 -14.44 -11.40
N VAL A 9 -15.06 -15.22 -10.96
CA VAL A 9 -13.64 -14.90 -11.10
C VAL A 9 -12.94 -15.83 -12.08
N VAL A 10 -12.07 -15.25 -12.90
CA VAL A 10 -11.08 -15.97 -13.71
C VAL A 10 -9.70 -15.80 -13.10
N ILE A 11 -8.96 -16.91 -12.97
CA ILE A 11 -7.54 -16.86 -12.62
C ILE A 11 -6.70 -16.91 -13.88
N TRP A 12 -5.95 -15.84 -14.15
CA TRP A 12 -5.07 -15.74 -15.30
C TRP A 12 -3.62 -16.02 -14.93
N GLY A 13 -3.19 -17.27 -15.17
CA GLY A 13 -1.84 -17.75 -14.88
C GLY A 13 -1.68 -18.35 -13.49
N PRO A 14 -2.13 -19.59 -13.22
CA PRO A 14 -1.99 -20.28 -11.93
C PRO A 14 -0.55 -20.80 -11.74
N GLY A 15 0.40 -19.87 -11.63
CA GLY A 15 1.76 -20.09 -11.11
C GLY A 15 1.76 -20.09 -9.58
N ASP A 16 2.83 -19.65 -8.94
CA ASP A 16 2.90 -19.61 -7.47
C ASP A 16 1.81 -18.70 -6.89
N MET A 17 1.76 -17.45 -7.36
CA MET A 17 0.76 -16.48 -6.90
C MET A 17 -0.65 -16.78 -7.42
N GLY A 18 -0.80 -17.10 -8.70
CA GLY A 18 -2.11 -17.44 -9.26
C GLY A 18 -2.68 -18.75 -8.70
N GLY A 19 -1.83 -19.73 -8.38
CA GLY A 19 -2.23 -20.96 -7.71
C GLY A 19 -2.71 -20.69 -6.30
N ARG A 20 -2.06 -19.76 -5.60
CA ARG A 20 -2.53 -19.28 -4.30
C ARG A 20 -3.86 -18.54 -4.40
N ALA A 21 -4.00 -17.62 -5.37
CA ALA A 21 -5.27 -16.95 -5.64
C ALA A 21 -6.38 -17.96 -5.92
N LEU A 22 -6.13 -18.96 -6.77
CA LEU A 22 -7.06 -20.06 -7.07
C LEU A 22 -7.47 -20.82 -5.81
N GLN A 23 -6.52 -21.17 -4.94
CA GLN A 23 -6.84 -21.86 -3.69
C GLN A 23 -7.74 -21.01 -2.79
N THR A 24 -7.37 -19.73 -2.58
CA THR A 24 -8.12 -18.80 -1.74
C THR A 24 -9.52 -18.54 -2.28
N THR A 25 -9.69 -18.40 -3.59
CA THR A 25 -11.01 -18.20 -4.21
C THR A 25 -11.88 -19.45 -4.13
N LEU A 26 -11.31 -20.66 -4.27
CA LEU A 26 -12.06 -21.91 -4.13
C LEU A 26 -12.51 -22.18 -2.69
N ASP A 27 -11.83 -21.59 -1.70
CA ASP A 27 -12.16 -21.75 -0.27
C ASP A 27 -13.14 -20.67 0.24
N SER A 28 -13.39 -19.62 -0.55
CA SER A 28 -14.22 -18.48 -0.16
C SER A 28 -15.62 -18.57 -0.78
N PRO A 29 -16.69 -18.38 0.00
CA PRO A 29 -18.06 -18.31 -0.53
C PRO A 29 -18.33 -17.03 -1.33
N ASP A 30 -17.44 -16.03 -1.26
CA ASP A 30 -17.61 -14.74 -1.93
C ASP A 30 -17.23 -14.80 -3.43
N TYR A 31 -16.60 -15.91 -3.87
CA TYR A 31 -16.10 -16.09 -5.23
C TYR A 31 -16.59 -17.39 -5.86
N ASP A 32 -16.86 -17.33 -7.17
CA ASP A 32 -17.13 -18.50 -8.01
C ASP A 32 -16.08 -18.56 -9.13
N VAL A 33 -15.19 -19.55 -9.12
CA VAL A 33 -14.11 -19.65 -10.11
C VAL A 33 -14.65 -20.21 -11.42
N VAL A 34 -14.95 -19.34 -12.39
CA VAL A 34 -15.59 -19.73 -13.65
C VAL A 34 -14.59 -20.13 -14.75
N GLY A 35 -13.31 -19.84 -14.58
CA GLY A 35 -12.29 -20.18 -15.57
C GLY A 35 -10.85 -19.98 -15.08
N VAL A 36 -9.93 -20.74 -15.68
CA VAL A 36 -8.50 -20.63 -15.39
C VAL A 36 -7.71 -20.64 -16.70
N LYS A 37 -6.99 -19.54 -16.97
CA LYS A 37 -6.09 -19.44 -18.12
C LYS A 37 -4.72 -20.00 -17.74
N VAL A 38 -4.26 -21.01 -18.47
CA VAL A 38 -2.90 -21.55 -18.38
C VAL A 38 -2.12 -21.28 -19.66
N PHE A 39 -0.81 -21.32 -19.58
CA PHE A 39 0.09 -21.18 -20.73
C PHE A 39 0.79 -22.50 -21.07
N SER A 40 1.07 -23.34 -20.07
CA SER A 40 1.72 -24.63 -20.26
C SER A 40 0.77 -25.67 -20.88
N PRO A 41 1.10 -26.30 -22.02
CA PRO A 41 0.22 -27.25 -22.69
C PRO A 41 -0.24 -28.43 -21.82
N HIS A 42 0.61 -28.91 -20.91
CA HIS A 42 0.29 -30.03 -20.02
C HIS A 42 -0.74 -29.67 -18.93
N LYS A 43 -1.01 -28.38 -18.69
CA LYS A 43 -2.08 -27.92 -17.78
C LYS A 43 -3.42 -27.72 -18.52
N ASN A 44 -3.42 -27.76 -19.85
CA ASN A 44 -4.63 -27.60 -20.65
C ASN A 44 -5.58 -28.78 -20.45
N GLY A 45 -6.85 -28.50 -20.15
CA GLY A 45 -7.85 -29.54 -19.89
C GLY A 45 -7.67 -30.27 -18.55
N VAL A 46 -6.79 -29.79 -17.67
CA VAL A 46 -6.67 -30.31 -16.30
C VAL A 46 -7.69 -29.62 -15.42
N ASP A 47 -8.34 -30.38 -14.53
CA ASP A 47 -9.28 -29.83 -13.57
C ASP A 47 -8.60 -28.85 -12.61
N ILE A 48 -9.24 -27.71 -12.33
CA ILE A 48 -8.65 -26.63 -11.52
C ILE A 48 -8.49 -27.03 -10.04
N GLY A 49 -9.30 -27.96 -9.54
CA GLY A 49 -9.12 -28.57 -8.22
C GLY A 49 -7.82 -29.35 -8.15
N VAL A 50 -7.51 -30.12 -9.19
CA VAL A 50 -6.23 -30.84 -9.30
C VAL A 50 -5.07 -29.85 -9.37
N LEU A 51 -5.19 -28.76 -10.13
CA LEU A 51 -4.17 -27.70 -10.18
C LEU A 51 -3.97 -27.00 -8.83
N ALA A 52 -5.03 -26.89 -8.03
CA ALA A 52 -5.01 -26.32 -6.70
C ALA A 52 -4.53 -27.31 -5.61
N GLY A 53 -4.22 -28.56 -5.98
CA GLY A 53 -3.75 -29.59 -5.04
C GLY A 53 -4.86 -30.28 -4.25
N ARG A 54 -6.09 -30.32 -4.79
CA ARG A 54 -7.29 -30.92 -4.16
C ARG A 54 -8.07 -31.81 -5.13
N ASP A 55 -9.18 -32.37 -4.66
CA ASP A 55 -10.08 -33.18 -5.49
C ASP A 55 -10.67 -32.37 -6.66
N PRO A 56 -10.97 -33.00 -7.81
CA PRO A 56 -11.58 -32.32 -8.96
C PRO A 56 -12.87 -31.58 -8.61
N VAL A 57 -13.03 -30.37 -9.15
CA VAL A 57 -14.20 -29.50 -8.91
C VAL A 57 -15.11 -29.34 -10.13
N GLY A 58 -14.75 -29.93 -11.28
CA GLY A 58 -15.58 -29.98 -12.49
C GLY A 58 -15.28 -28.87 -13.50
N ILE A 59 -14.32 -27.99 -13.23
CA ILE A 59 -13.92 -26.88 -14.11
C ILE A 59 -12.51 -27.15 -14.61
N HIS A 60 -12.28 -27.00 -15.91
CA HIS A 60 -11.01 -27.35 -16.54
C HIS A 60 -10.27 -26.10 -17.00
N ALA A 61 -8.96 -26.05 -16.74
CA ALA A 61 -8.12 -24.96 -17.22
C ALA A 61 -7.98 -25.01 -18.74
N THR A 62 -7.78 -23.85 -19.37
CA THR A 62 -7.66 -23.72 -20.83
C THR A 62 -6.43 -22.90 -21.22
N THR A 63 -5.86 -23.23 -22.37
CA THR A 63 -4.84 -22.42 -23.05
C THR A 63 -5.43 -21.41 -24.02
N SER A 64 -6.72 -21.52 -24.38
CA SER A 64 -7.38 -20.58 -25.28
C SER A 64 -7.75 -19.29 -24.56
N LYS A 65 -7.25 -18.18 -25.09
CA LYS A 65 -7.64 -16.84 -24.63
C LYS A 65 -9.09 -16.54 -25.02
N GLU A 66 -9.49 -16.92 -26.22
CA GLU A 66 -10.84 -16.72 -26.77
C GLU A 66 -11.91 -17.38 -25.91
N ALA A 67 -11.63 -18.58 -25.40
CA ALA A 67 -12.51 -19.27 -24.47
C ALA A 67 -12.72 -18.45 -23.18
N ILE A 68 -11.67 -17.84 -22.64
CA ILE A 68 -11.75 -16.99 -21.45
C ILE A 68 -12.50 -15.69 -21.74
N LEU A 69 -12.21 -15.03 -22.87
CA LEU A 69 -12.89 -13.80 -23.27
C LEU A 69 -14.40 -14.03 -23.46
N ALA A 70 -14.80 -15.22 -23.92
CA ALA A 70 -16.20 -15.61 -24.07
C ALA A 70 -16.90 -16.01 -22.76
N LEU A 71 -16.16 -16.23 -21.67
CA LEU A 71 -16.78 -16.49 -20.37
C LEU A 71 -17.46 -15.24 -19.84
N ASP A 72 -18.62 -15.45 -19.25
CA ASP A 72 -19.29 -14.48 -18.41
C ASP A 72 -18.60 -14.51 -17.03
N ALA A 73 -17.89 -13.44 -16.71
CA ALA A 73 -17.06 -13.29 -15.52
C ALA A 73 -17.02 -11.81 -15.12
N ASP A 74 -17.08 -11.53 -13.82
CA ASP A 74 -17.04 -10.18 -13.28
C ASP A 74 -15.60 -9.65 -13.17
N LEU A 75 -14.66 -10.57 -12.90
CA LEU A 75 -13.29 -10.26 -12.50
C LEU A 75 -12.27 -11.24 -13.10
N VAL A 76 -11.10 -10.70 -13.44
CA VAL A 76 -9.90 -11.47 -13.75
C VAL A 76 -8.80 -11.12 -12.75
N ILE A 77 -8.29 -12.11 -12.03
CA ILE A 77 -7.06 -12.01 -11.24
C ILE A 77 -5.88 -12.32 -12.17
N HIS A 78 -5.14 -11.28 -12.53
CA HIS A 78 -4.02 -11.34 -13.47
C HIS A 78 -2.68 -11.43 -12.71
N THR A 79 -2.07 -12.62 -12.73
CA THR A 79 -0.80 -12.91 -12.05
C THR A 79 0.31 -13.23 -13.07
N PRO A 80 0.79 -12.23 -13.84
CA PRO A 80 1.81 -12.46 -14.85
C PRO A 80 3.16 -12.72 -14.19
N THR A 81 4.04 -13.43 -14.89
CA THR A 81 5.46 -13.39 -14.53
C THR A 81 6.06 -12.10 -15.04
N THR A 82 7.14 -11.64 -14.40
CA THR A 82 7.83 -10.42 -14.82
C THR A 82 8.33 -10.45 -16.27
N PRO A 83 8.87 -11.57 -16.79
CA PRO A 83 9.15 -11.68 -18.22
C PRO A 83 7.92 -11.54 -19.12
N ALA A 84 6.72 -11.95 -18.66
CA ALA A 84 5.49 -11.83 -19.45
C ALA A 84 5.09 -10.37 -19.71
N LEU A 85 5.46 -9.44 -18.83
CA LEU A 85 5.27 -8.00 -19.05
C LEU A 85 6.04 -7.47 -20.27
N LEU A 86 7.10 -8.17 -20.68
CA LEU A 86 7.88 -7.86 -21.89
C LEU A 86 7.40 -8.64 -23.13
N GLN A 87 6.44 -9.55 -22.94
CA GLN A 87 5.96 -10.52 -23.95
C GLN A 87 4.48 -10.31 -24.31
N GLY A 88 3.92 -9.14 -23.99
CA GLY A 88 2.57 -8.76 -24.40
C GLY A 88 1.48 -8.95 -23.35
N ALA A 89 1.81 -9.12 -22.07
CA ALA A 89 0.79 -9.19 -21.01
C ALA A 89 -0.15 -7.96 -20.99
N ASP A 90 0.35 -6.76 -21.35
CA ASP A 90 -0.47 -5.55 -21.46
C ASP A 90 -1.55 -5.68 -22.55
N GLU A 91 -1.26 -6.38 -23.67
CA GLU A 91 -2.24 -6.64 -24.73
C GLU A 91 -3.32 -7.60 -24.24
N ASP A 92 -2.93 -8.65 -23.51
CA ASP A 92 -3.89 -9.57 -22.90
C ASP A 92 -4.80 -8.83 -21.91
N VAL A 93 -4.27 -7.93 -21.08
CA VAL A 93 -5.06 -7.09 -20.17
C VAL A 93 -6.02 -6.18 -20.94
N ILE A 94 -5.57 -5.54 -22.01
CA ILE A 94 -6.43 -4.69 -22.85
C ILE A 94 -7.59 -5.50 -23.43
N GLU A 95 -7.33 -6.68 -23.99
CA GLU A 95 -8.39 -7.54 -24.54
C GLU A 95 -9.36 -8.04 -23.45
N LEU A 96 -8.87 -8.34 -22.24
CA LEU A 96 -9.72 -8.71 -21.11
C LEU A 96 -10.65 -7.56 -20.71
N LEU A 97 -10.12 -6.34 -20.60
CA LEU A 97 -10.89 -5.13 -20.31
C LEU A 97 -11.93 -4.88 -21.40
N GLU A 98 -11.54 -4.89 -22.68
CA GLU A 98 -12.46 -4.69 -23.82
C GLU A 98 -13.52 -5.79 -23.92
N SER A 99 -13.29 -6.96 -23.35
CA SER A 99 -14.30 -8.04 -23.23
C SER A 99 -15.32 -7.84 -22.10
N GLY A 100 -15.23 -6.72 -21.37
CA GLY A 100 -16.15 -6.37 -20.28
C GLY A 100 -15.83 -7.07 -18.96
N LYS A 101 -14.55 -7.35 -18.68
CA LYS A 101 -14.11 -7.96 -17.41
C LYS A 101 -13.24 -7.00 -16.62
N ASN A 102 -13.55 -6.81 -15.33
CA ASN A 102 -12.65 -6.07 -14.45
C ASN A 102 -11.34 -6.84 -14.30
N VAL A 103 -10.22 -6.13 -14.13
CA VAL A 103 -8.90 -6.77 -13.98
C VAL A 103 -8.23 -6.23 -12.72
N VAL A 104 -7.85 -7.15 -11.83
CA VAL A 104 -6.88 -6.86 -10.76
C VAL A 104 -5.59 -7.57 -11.10
N SER A 105 -4.45 -6.86 -11.07
CA SER A 105 -3.15 -7.46 -11.38
C SER A 105 -2.15 -7.37 -10.24
N ALA A 106 -1.45 -8.48 -9.99
CA ALA A 106 -0.40 -8.62 -8.99
C ALA A 106 0.92 -7.90 -9.32
N ALA A 107 1.12 -7.61 -10.60
CA ALA A 107 2.39 -7.14 -11.11
C ALA A 107 2.13 -6.10 -12.19
N ALA A 108 2.68 -4.91 -11.95
CA ALA A 108 2.46 -3.69 -12.70
C ALA A 108 1.04 -3.12 -12.55
N PHE A 109 0.75 -2.03 -13.25
CA PHE A 109 -0.54 -1.30 -13.22
C PHE A 109 -0.95 -0.67 -11.88
N HIS A 110 -0.10 -0.70 -10.84
CA HIS A 110 -0.32 0.04 -9.60
C HIS A 110 -0.36 1.56 -9.83
N ASN A 111 0.23 2.02 -10.93
CA ASN A 111 0.27 3.43 -11.28
C ASN A 111 0.38 3.71 -12.80
N PRO A 112 -0.63 3.37 -13.62
CA PRO A 112 -0.53 3.41 -15.08
C PRO A 112 -0.34 4.82 -15.65
N ALA A 113 -0.69 5.87 -14.90
CA ALA A 113 -0.47 7.26 -15.28
C ALA A 113 1.01 7.68 -15.24
N GLN A 114 1.87 6.95 -14.53
CA GLN A 114 3.30 7.25 -14.49
C GLN A 114 4.03 6.43 -15.56
N PRO A 115 4.52 7.05 -16.65
CA PRO A 115 5.35 6.36 -17.62
C PRO A 115 6.62 5.82 -16.94
N THR A 116 6.97 4.60 -17.29
CA THR A 116 8.23 3.96 -16.90
C THR A 116 9.20 4.02 -18.07
N TRP A 117 10.48 3.76 -17.83
CA TRP A 117 11.48 3.68 -18.90
C TRP A 117 11.14 2.76 -20.10
N LEU A 118 10.17 1.84 -19.95
CA LEU A 118 9.70 0.90 -20.98
C LEU A 118 8.34 1.26 -21.61
N SER A 119 7.70 2.35 -21.17
CA SER A 119 6.40 2.78 -21.70
C SER A 119 6.47 3.17 -23.18
N GLU A 120 5.35 3.04 -23.89
CA GLU A 120 5.18 3.43 -25.31
C GLU A 120 5.55 4.90 -25.57
N SER A 121 5.32 5.77 -24.58
CA SER A 121 5.73 7.17 -24.56
C SER A 121 7.25 7.41 -24.65
N HIS A 122 8.10 6.43 -24.32
CA HIS A 122 9.56 6.57 -24.41
C HIS A 122 10.11 6.28 -25.81
N SER A 123 11.21 6.98 -26.16
CA SER A 123 11.93 6.76 -27.41
C SER A 123 12.52 5.33 -27.48
N PRO A 124 12.37 4.62 -28.60
CA PRO A 124 13.02 3.33 -28.81
C PRO A 124 14.55 3.36 -28.64
N LEU A 125 15.23 4.46 -29.01
CA LEU A 125 16.67 4.57 -28.73
C LEU A 125 17.00 4.71 -27.25
N SER A 126 16.13 5.34 -26.43
CA SER A 126 16.36 5.36 -24.97
C SER A 126 16.22 3.95 -24.38
N ILE A 127 15.22 3.18 -24.83
CA ILE A 127 15.03 1.78 -24.41
C ILE A 127 16.24 0.91 -24.81
N LEU A 128 16.71 1.02 -26.06
CA LEU A 128 17.88 0.28 -26.52
C LEU A 128 19.16 0.68 -25.78
N ARG A 129 19.33 1.97 -25.44
CA ARG A 129 20.47 2.44 -24.64
C ARG A 129 20.44 1.86 -23.22
N SER A 130 19.25 1.78 -22.64
CA SER A 130 19.00 1.16 -21.34
C SER A 130 19.38 -0.32 -21.38
N LEU A 131 18.83 -1.08 -22.32
CA LEU A 131 19.11 -2.51 -22.48
C LEU A 131 20.56 -2.84 -22.82
N ALA A 132 21.27 -1.94 -23.53
CA ALA A 132 22.68 -2.11 -23.86
C ALA A 132 23.61 -2.20 -22.63
N ARG A 133 23.16 -1.75 -21.45
CA ARG A 133 23.92 -1.82 -20.21
C ARG A 133 23.65 -3.09 -19.41
N LEU A 134 22.55 -3.79 -19.69
CA LEU A 134 22.06 -4.94 -18.93
C LEU A 134 23.08 -6.08 -18.82
N LYS A 135 23.31 -6.54 -17.59
CA LYS A 135 24.06 -7.75 -17.23
C LYS A 135 23.11 -8.82 -16.72
N VAL A 136 23.38 -10.08 -17.03
CA VAL A 136 22.51 -11.22 -16.67
C VAL A 136 23.35 -12.40 -16.15
N THR A 137 22.92 -13.02 -15.07
CA THR A 137 23.44 -14.30 -14.55
C THR A 137 22.46 -15.44 -14.80
N GLY A 138 22.82 -16.67 -14.40
CA GLY A 138 21.97 -17.85 -14.62
C GLY A 138 21.72 -18.16 -16.10
N ASN A 139 20.66 -18.94 -16.38
CA ASN A 139 20.32 -19.41 -17.73
C ASN A 139 18.97 -18.90 -18.26
N VAL A 140 18.32 -17.99 -17.54
CA VAL A 140 17.00 -17.43 -17.92
C VAL A 140 17.04 -16.71 -19.26
N PHE A 141 18.09 -15.94 -19.49
CA PHE A 141 18.39 -15.41 -20.80
C PHE A 141 19.29 -16.41 -21.53
N GLY A 142 18.77 -17.03 -22.59
CA GLY A 142 19.51 -18.02 -23.36
C GLY A 142 20.81 -17.47 -23.97
N ALA A 143 21.63 -18.37 -24.50
CA ALA A 143 22.92 -18.00 -25.09
C ALA A 143 22.77 -17.09 -26.33
N ALA A 144 21.62 -17.10 -26.99
CA ALA A 144 21.32 -16.21 -28.11
C ALA A 144 21.08 -14.77 -27.62
N GLU A 145 20.27 -14.62 -26.57
CA GLU A 145 19.91 -13.36 -25.92
C GLU A 145 21.14 -12.67 -25.34
N LYS A 146 22.01 -13.42 -24.66
CA LYS A 146 23.29 -12.91 -24.14
C LYS A 146 24.20 -12.37 -25.25
N ARG A 147 24.21 -13.00 -26.43
CA ARG A 147 24.96 -12.51 -27.60
C ARG A 147 24.33 -11.28 -28.22
N ALA A 148 23.00 -11.25 -28.31
CA ALA A 148 22.25 -10.09 -28.78
C ALA A 148 22.50 -8.85 -27.92
N LEU A 149 22.49 -8.98 -26.59
CA LEU A 149 22.81 -7.88 -25.66
C LEU A 149 24.23 -7.34 -25.86
N LYS A 150 25.23 -8.21 -26.04
CA LYS A 150 26.61 -7.79 -26.34
C LYS A 150 26.73 -7.05 -27.68
N GLY A 151 26.02 -7.52 -28.71
CA GLY A 151 25.94 -6.85 -30.01
C GLY A 151 25.30 -5.47 -29.89
N LEU A 152 24.18 -5.38 -29.16
CA LEU A 152 23.48 -4.12 -28.87
C LEU A 152 24.40 -3.12 -28.15
N ALA A 153 25.16 -3.57 -27.15
CA ALA A 153 26.12 -2.73 -26.44
C ALA A 153 27.22 -2.16 -27.34
N ALA A 154 27.72 -2.93 -28.30
CA ALA A 154 28.67 -2.44 -29.30
C ALA A 154 28.03 -1.39 -30.23
N THR A 155 26.83 -1.66 -30.73
CA THR A 155 26.08 -0.73 -31.59
C THR A 155 25.77 0.58 -30.87
N MET A 156 25.31 0.53 -29.62
CA MET A 156 24.99 1.74 -28.86
C MET A 156 26.21 2.60 -28.55
N ARG A 157 27.40 2.01 -28.38
CA ARG A 157 28.65 2.78 -28.27
C ARG A 157 28.95 3.56 -29.54
N ALA A 158 28.69 2.98 -30.72
CA ALA A 158 28.87 3.67 -32.00
C ALA A 158 27.83 4.79 -32.19
N VAL A 159 26.56 4.54 -31.85
CA VAL A 159 25.46 5.54 -31.94
C VAL A 159 25.68 6.72 -31.01
N ASN A 160 26.21 6.49 -29.80
CA ASN A 160 26.49 7.56 -28.83
C ASN A 160 27.83 8.29 -29.09
N SER A 161 28.55 7.98 -30.16
CA SER A 161 29.78 8.68 -30.54
C SER A 161 29.49 10.07 -31.14
N PRO A 162 30.48 11.00 -31.17
CA PRO A 162 30.30 12.32 -31.80
C PRO A 162 29.83 12.24 -33.26
N VAL A 163 30.27 11.22 -34.01
CA VAL A 163 29.85 10.98 -35.39
C VAL A 163 28.44 10.37 -35.46
N GLY A 164 28.11 9.48 -34.52
CA GLY A 164 26.78 8.87 -34.41
C GLY A 164 25.67 9.87 -34.07
N PHE A 165 26.01 10.97 -33.38
CA PHE A 165 25.06 12.03 -33.02
C PHE A 165 24.36 12.64 -34.24
N ALA A 166 25.06 12.82 -35.36
CA ALA A 166 24.51 13.36 -36.60
C ALA A 166 23.52 12.41 -37.29
N LEU A 167 23.57 11.10 -37.00
CA LEU A 167 22.73 10.07 -37.62
C LEU A 167 21.53 9.66 -36.74
N ARG A 168 21.36 10.30 -35.59
CA ARG A 168 20.36 9.92 -34.56
C ARG A 168 18.92 9.89 -35.07
N PRO A 169 18.44 10.82 -35.92
CA PRO A 169 17.08 10.75 -36.47
C PRO A 169 16.85 9.50 -37.33
N GLY A 170 17.85 9.10 -38.13
CA GLY A 170 17.79 7.88 -38.94
C GLY A 170 17.88 6.61 -38.09
N ALA A 171 18.70 6.63 -37.05
CA ALA A 171 18.79 5.54 -36.07
C ALA A 171 17.49 5.35 -35.28
N GLU A 172 16.77 6.44 -34.97
CA GLU A 172 15.47 6.40 -34.28
C GLU A 172 14.40 5.67 -35.11
N LEU A 173 14.34 5.95 -36.41
CA LEU A 173 13.40 5.30 -37.33
C LEU A 173 13.67 3.80 -37.46
N LEU A 174 14.96 3.42 -37.55
CA LEU A 174 15.37 2.01 -37.58
C LEU A 174 15.09 1.31 -36.25
N ALA A 175 15.38 1.98 -35.13
CA ALA A 175 15.14 1.46 -33.78
C ALA A 175 13.65 1.18 -33.54
N ARG A 176 12.74 2.06 -34.01
CA ARG A 176 11.28 1.83 -33.95
C ARG A 176 10.88 0.49 -34.56
N GLY A 177 11.40 0.17 -35.75
CA GLY A 177 11.07 -1.10 -36.44
C GLY A 177 11.66 -2.35 -35.77
N VAL A 178 12.78 -2.20 -35.03
CA VAL A 178 13.43 -3.30 -34.30
C VAL A 178 12.79 -3.51 -32.93
N VAL A 179 12.62 -2.45 -32.14
CA VAL A 179 12.02 -2.50 -30.80
C VAL A 179 10.59 -3.00 -30.90
N GLY A 180 9.77 -2.44 -31.79
CA GLY A 180 8.37 -2.87 -31.96
C GLY A 180 8.17 -4.31 -32.46
N ARG A 181 9.24 -5.01 -32.86
CA ARG A 181 9.20 -6.45 -33.22
C ARG A 181 9.83 -7.37 -32.18
N ALA A 182 10.63 -6.83 -31.26
CA ALA A 182 11.46 -7.62 -30.37
C ALA A 182 11.12 -7.44 -28.89
N ILE A 183 10.51 -6.30 -28.51
CA ILE A 183 10.17 -5.97 -27.13
C ILE A 183 8.76 -5.36 -27.15
N HIS A 184 7.83 -5.96 -26.39
CA HIS A 184 6.55 -5.31 -26.15
C HIS A 184 6.77 -4.18 -25.15
N GLN A 185 6.59 -2.94 -25.61
CA GLN A 185 6.56 -1.77 -24.74
C GLN A 185 5.32 -1.84 -23.84
N ARG A 186 5.40 -1.20 -22.68
CA ARG A 186 4.28 -1.12 -21.76
C ARG A 186 3.23 -0.15 -22.33
N ALA A 187 1.97 -0.55 -22.31
CA ALA A 187 0.88 0.29 -22.78
C ALA A 187 0.84 1.60 -21.97
N ASP A 188 0.69 2.72 -22.67
CA ASP A 188 0.51 3.99 -21.98
C ASP A 188 -0.82 4.01 -21.19
N GLY A 189 -0.86 4.71 -20.05
CA GLY A 189 -2.04 4.76 -19.19
C GLY A 189 -3.33 5.21 -19.92
N ALA A 190 -3.22 6.13 -20.89
CA ALA A 190 -4.37 6.56 -21.70
C ALA A 190 -4.95 5.43 -22.57
N ARG A 191 -4.11 4.48 -23.01
CA ARG A 191 -4.53 3.31 -23.79
C ARG A 191 -5.27 2.31 -22.90
N LEU A 192 -4.77 2.07 -21.69
CA LEU A 192 -5.43 1.24 -20.68
C LEU A 192 -6.77 1.84 -20.24
N GLN A 193 -6.80 3.15 -20.02
CA GLN A 193 -8.03 3.91 -19.72
C GLN A 193 -9.07 3.74 -20.82
N LYS A 194 -8.68 3.88 -22.09
CA LYS A 194 -9.58 3.66 -23.22
C LYS A 194 -10.14 2.23 -23.25
N ALA A 195 -9.32 1.22 -22.96
CA ALA A 195 -9.76 -0.18 -22.90
C ALA A 195 -10.82 -0.40 -21.80
N CYS A 196 -10.58 0.16 -20.61
CA CYS A 196 -11.54 0.16 -19.50
C CYS A 196 -12.90 0.77 -19.92
N LEU A 197 -12.86 1.96 -20.53
CA LEU A 197 -14.05 2.67 -21.00
C LEU A 197 -14.81 1.90 -22.10
N ASN A 198 -14.08 1.29 -23.05
CA ASN A 198 -14.67 0.47 -24.12
C ASN A 198 -15.40 -0.76 -23.56
N GLY A 199 -14.83 -1.39 -22.53
CA GLY A 199 -15.41 -2.56 -21.86
C GLY A 199 -16.48 -2.22 -20.82
N GLY A 200 -16.58 -0.97 -20.38
CA GLY A 200 -17.45 -0.59 -19.26
C GLY A 200 -17.00 -1.19 -17.93
N VAL A 201 -15.69 -1.37 -17.73
CA VAL A 201 -15.07 -2.03 -16.57
C VAL A 201 -13.82 -1.30 -16.12
N SER A 202 -13.20 -1.79 -15.04
CA SER A 202 -12.08 -1.11 -14.39
C SER A 202 -10.83 -1.97 -14.24
N LEU A 203 -9.67 -1.30 -14.17
CA LEU A 203 -8.34 -1.89 -13.98
C LEU A 203 -7.70 -1.39 -12.68
N HIS A 204 -7.17 -2.31 -11.88
CA HIS A 204 -6.39 -2.00 -10.69
C HIS A 204 -5.13 -2.87 -10.60
N GLY A 205 -3.98 -2.27 -10.29
CA GLY A 205 -2.77 -3.01 -9.95
C GLY A 205 -2.48 -2.91 -8.45
N THR A 206 -2.17 -4.03 -7.81
CA THR A 206 -1.85 -4.08 -6.37
C THR A 206 -1.02 -5.31 -6.04
N GLY A 207 -0.42 -5.32 -4.86
CA GLY A 207 0.52 -6.33 -4.37
C GLY A 207 1.12 -5.87 -3.05
N LEU A 208 1.98 -6.68 -2.42
CA LEU A 208 2.69 -6.26 -1.21
C LEU A 208 3.46 -4.95 -1.48
N HIS A 209 4.37 -4.99 -2.45
CA HIS A 209 5.17 -3.85 -2.87
C HIS A 209 5.60 -4.06 -4.32
N PRO A 210 5.12 -3.24 -5.28
CA PRO A 210 4.22 -2.09 -5.13
C PRO A 210 2.75 -2.45 -4.86
N GLY A 211 1.99 -1.54 -4.24
CA GLY A 211 0.53 -1.59 -4.12
C GLY A 211 0.00 -1.38 -2.69
N LEU A 212 0.61 -2.04 -1.71
CA LEU A 212 0.18 -1.98 -0.31
C LEU A 212 1.16 -1.17 0.55
N MET A 213 2.43 -1.56 0.60
CA MET A 213 3.36 -0.97 1.56
C MET A 213 3.66 0.50 1.29
N VAL A 214 3.95 0.87 0.04
CA VAL A 214 4.20 2.29 -0.30
C VAL A 214 2.90 3.00 -0.65
N GLU A 215 2.16 2.49 -1.63
CA GLU A 215 0.99 3.18 -2.20
C GLU A 215 -0.16 3.32 -1.19
N GLN A 216 -0.20 2.52 -0.13
CA GLN A 216 -1.31 2.53 0.83
C GLN A 216 -0.89 2.76 2.27
N VAL A 217 0.17 2.12 2.77
CA VAL A 217 0.60 2.26 4.16
C VAL A 217 1.46 3.52 4.32
N LEU A 218 2.55 3.65 3.54
CA LEU A 218 3.45 4.80 3.60
C LEU A 218 2.72 6.10 3.29
N LEU A 219 1.97 6.16 2.19
CA LEU A 219 1.28 7.40 1.82
C LEU A 219 0.19 7.80 2.83
N ARG A 220 -0.47 6.84 3.51
CA ARG A 220 -1.40 7.18 4.61
C ARG A 220 -0.68 7.64 5.88
N LEU A 221 0.50 7.11 6.18
CA LEU A 221 1.35 7.65 7.25
C LEU A 221 1.80 9.08 6.92
N ALA A 222 2.10 9.36 5.65
CA ALA A 222 2.45 10.69 5.19
C ALA A 222 1.30 11.70 5.33
N LEU A 223 0.04 11.27 5.18
CA LEU A 223 -1.12 12.14 5.43
C LEU A 223 -1.20 12.64 6.87
N LEU A 224 -0.60 11.95 7.84
CA LEU A 224 -0.55 12.37 9.24
C LEU A 224 0.42 13.54 9.47
N MET A 225 1.27 13.85 8.49
CA MET A 225 2.24 14.94 8.56
C MET A 225 1.68 16.20 7.87
N GLU A 226 2.18 17.36 8.27
CA GLU A 226 1.84 18.62 7.59
C GLU A 226 2.67 18.82 6.33
N GLU A 227 3.95 18.48 6.43
CA GLU A 227 4.92 18.56 5.36
C GLU A 227 5.83 17.35 5.46
N VAL A 228 6.04 16.66 4.34
CA VAL A 228 7.02 15.58 4.21
C VAL A 228 8.23 16.13 3.45
N GLU A 229 9.41 15.96 4.03
CA GLU A 229 10.67 16.41 3.47
C GLU A 229 11.46 15.24 2.87
N GLU A 230 11.56 14.13 3.60
CA GLU A 230 12.27 12.92 3.15
C GLU A 230 11.48 11.65 3.47
N VAL A 231 11.54 10.70 2.53
CA VAL A 231 10.87 9.40 2.61
C VAL A 231 11.90 8.29 2.53
N ARG A 232 11.82 7.31 3.43
CA ARG A 232 12.58 6.08 3.35
C ARG A 232 11.66 4.88 3.46
N PHE A 233 11.81 3.94 2.55
CA PHE A 233 11.19 2.62 2.60
C PHE A 233 12.27 1.57 2.50
N LEU A 234 12.26 0.57 3.39
CA LEU A 234 13.15 -0.58 3.35
C LEU A 234 12.33 -1.86 3.53
N GLU A 235 12.44 -2.77 2.59
CA GLU A 235 11.99 -4.15 2.70
C GLU A 235 13.19 -5.07 2.94
N VAL A 236 13.03 -5.99 3.90
CA VAL A 236 13.97 -7.09 4.14
C VAL A 236 13.24 -8.40 3.91
N GLY A 237 13.84 -9.33 3.17
CA GLY A 237 13.17 -10.59 2.83
C GLY A 237 14.12 -11.78 2.74
N ASP A 238 13.69 -12.91 3.30
CA ASP A 238 14.33 -14.22 3.08
C ASP A 238 13.74 -14.91 1.83
N LEU A 239 14.59 -15.13 0.84
CA LEU A 239 14.24 -15.82 -0.40
C LEU A 239 14.56 -17.33 -0.37
N SER A 240 14.84 -17.91 0.80
CA SER A 240 15.12 -19.35 0.94
C SER A 240 14.00 -20.25 0.41
N ALA A 241 12.74 -19.82 0.57
CA ALA A 241 11.59 -20.56 0.08
C ALA A 241 11.35 -20.37 -1.43
N ALA A 242 12.15 -19.53 -2.12
CA ALA A 242 11.99 -19.22 -3.55
C ALA A 242 11.95 -20.46 -4.45
N PRO A 243 10.86 -20.75 -5.20
CA PRO A 243 10.83 -21.86 -6.12
C PRO A 243 11.63 -21.47 -7.35
N ASP A 244 12.18 -22.48 -8.01
CA ASP A 244 13.02 -22.36 -9.19
C ASP A 244 12.32 -21.61 -10.35
N GLY A 245 10.99 -21.58 -10.36
CA GLY A 245 10.19 -20.87 -11.35
C GLY A 245 10.10 -19.35 -11.13
N MET A 246 10.29 -18.87 -9.90
CA MET A 246 10.20 -17.45 -9.59
C MET A 246 11.43 -16.72 -10.15
N TRP A 247 11.22 -15.78 -11.08
CA TRP A 247 12.29 -15.04 -11.77
C TRP A 247 13.35 -15.91 -12.47
N GLY A 248 13.00 -17.18 -12.70
CA GLY A 248 13.87 -18.22 -13.24
C GLY A 248 15.05 -18.61 -12.33
N GLY A 249 14.82 -18.57 -11.02
CA GLY A 249 15.66 -19.17 -9.99
C GLY A 249 16.65 -18.21 -9.33
N LEU A 250 17.10 -18.58 -8.13
CA LEU A 250 17.98 -17.75 -7.28
C LEU A 250 19.29 -17.34 -7.97
N SER A 251 19.94 -18.23 -8.74
CA SER A 251 21.14 -17.90 -9.52
C SER A 251 20.90 -16.81 -10.59
N SER A 252 19.70 -16.75 -11.17
CA SER A 252 19.33 -15.73 -12.16
C SER A 252 19.10 -14.36 -11.53
N LEU A 253 18.75 -14.33 -10.24
CA LEU A 253 18.73 -13.13 -9.41
C LEU A 253 20.13 -12.72 -8.95
N GLY A 254 21.11 -13.62 -9.05
CA GLY A 254 22.52 -13.41 -8.72
C GLY A 254 22.98 -14.13 -7.46
N PHE A 255 22.10 -14.79 -6.72
CA PHE A 255 22.47 -15.55 -5.52
C PHE A 255 23.32 -16.77 -5.87
N GLY A 256 24.37 -17.02 -5.10
CA GLY A 256 25.31 -18.13 -5.34
C GLY A 256 26.34 -17.84 -6.45
N GLU A 257 26.24 -16.70 -7.13
CA GLU A 257 27.22 -16.25 -8.13
C GLU A 257 28.42 -15.53 -7.47
N PRO A 258 29.53 -15.31 -8.18
CA PRO A 258 30.61 -14.45 -7.70
C PRO A 258 30.12 -13.02 -7.46
N LEU A 259 30.60 -12.33 -6.41
CA LEU A 259 30.21 -10.94 -6.11
C LEU A 259 30.37 -9.98 -7.30
N SER A 260 31.41 -10.17 -8.12
CA SER A 260 31.66 -9.35 -9.31
C SER A 260 30.63 -9.51 -10.43
N ALA A 261 29.74 -10.50 -10.33
CA ALA A 261 28.70 -10.75 -11.32
C ALA A 261 27.47 -9.85 -11.13
N VAL A 262 27.29 -9.28 -9.93
CA VAL A 262 26.12 -8.48 -9.56
C VAL A 262 26.56 -7.04 -9.27
N ASP A 263 25.96 -6.09 -9.98
CA ASP A 263 26.15 -4.65 -9.79
C ASP A 263 24.90 -3.87 -10.26
N ASN A 264 24.99 -2.55 -10.36
CA ASN A 264 23.89 -1.66 -10.74
C ASN A 264 23.28 -1.95 -12.12
N ASP A 265 24.00 -2.67 -12.98
CA ASP A 265 23.56 -3.05 -14.31
C ASP A 265 23.02 -4.50 -14.35
N HIS A 266 23.03 -5.22 -13.24
CA HIS A 266 22.50 -6.59 -13.15
C HIS A 266 20.99 -6.64 -13.42
N ALA A 267 20.52 -7.78 -13.93
CA ALA A 267 19.13 -8.00 -14.30
C ALA A 267 18.17 -7.79 -13.12
N ILE A 268 18.58 -8.18 -11.91
CA ILE A 268 17.79 -7.92 -10.70
C ILE A 268 17.51 -6.43 -10.51
N ALA A 269 18.52 -5.56 -10.70
CA ALA A 269 18.37 -4.11 -10.59
C ALA A 269 17.41 -3.57 -11.65
N TRP A 270 17.52 -4.08 -12.89
CA TRP A 270 16.72 -3.62 -14.02
C TRP A 270 15.28 -4.09 -13.99
N MET A 271 15.06 -5.36 -13.66
CA MET A 271 13.72 -5.94 -13.55
C MET A 271 12.97 -5.37 -12.34
N GLN A 272 13.67 -4.83 -11.34
CA GLN A 272 13.03 -4.11 -10.26
C GLN A 272 12.82 -2.61 -10.59
N HIS A 273 13.69 -2.04 -11.43
CA HIS A 273 13.60 -0.64 -11.82
C HIS A 273 12.25 -0.27 -12.43
N PHE A 274 11.60 -1.13 -13.24
CA PHE A 274 10.31 -0.76 -13.82
C PHE A 274 9.18 -0.67 -12.78
N TYR A 275 9.30 -1.34 -11.63
CA TYR A 275 8.38 -1.15 -10.50
C TYR A 275 8.71 0.13 -9.76
N PHE A 276 9.96 0.25 -9.30
CA PHE A 276 10.32 1.33 -8.38
C PHE A 276 10.41 2.70 -9.06
N ASP A 277 10.68 2.78 -10.36
CA ASP A 277 10.56 4.04 -11.12
C ASP A 277 9.14 4.62 -11.03
N ALA A 278 8.12 3.76 -11.17
CA ALA A 278 6.71 4.14 -11.03
C ALA A 278 6.32 4.44 -9.58
N VAL A 279 6.86 3.71 -8.60
CA VAL A 279 6.66 3.98 -7.15
C VAL A 279 7.20 5.36 -6.79
N LEU A 280 8.46 5.65 -7.13
CA LEU A 280 9.08 6.94 -6.80
C LEU A 280 8.40 8.09 -7.54
N GLY A 281 7.98 7.90 -8.80
CA GLY A 281 7.13 8.85 -9.51
C GLY A 281 5.78 9.08 -8.81
N ASN A 282 5.15 8.02 -8.30
CA ASN A 282 3.91 8.14 -7.53
C ASN A 282 4.07 9.00 -6.29
N VAL A 283 5.10 8.71 -5.48
CA VAL A 283 5.36 9.42 -4.23
C VAL A 283 5.69 10.89 -4.52
N ALA A 284 6.45 11.16 -5.58
CA ALA A 284 6.73 12.52 -6.04
C ALA A 284 5.45 13.31 -6.37
N TRP A 285 4.50 12.65 -7.06
CA TRP A 285 3.21 13.23 -7.42
C TRP A 285 2.31 13.44 -6.20
N GLU A 286 2.08 12.39 -5.40
CA GLU A 286 1.12 12.44 -4.29
C GLU A 286 1.56 13.40 -3.17
N LEU A 287 2.87 13.54 -2.91
CA LEU A 287 3.36 14.41 -1.84
C LEU A 287 3.74 15.83 -2.30
N TRP A 288 4.19 16.01 -3.55
CA TRP A 288 4.67 17.32 -4.03
C TRP A 288 4.08 17.77 -5.38
N GLY A 289 3.16 17.01 -5.97
CA GLY A 289 2.57 17.33 -7.28
C GLY A 289 3.57 17.32 -8.43
N VAL A 290 4.73 16.68 -8.25
CA VAL A 290 5.81 16.67 -9.25
C VAL A 290 5.57 15.52 -10.23
N PRO A 291 5.52 15.80 -11.55
CA PRO A 291 5.30 14.77 -12.54
C PRO A 291 6.57 13.91 -12.74
N PRO A 292 6.43 12.65 -13.19
CA PRO A 292 7.51 11.66 -13.19
C PRO A 292 8.66 12.05 -14.12
N GLU A 293 8.42 12.85 -15.16
CA GLU A 293 9.47 13.31 -16.08
C GLU A 293 10.48 14.26 -15.39
N GLN A 294 10.13 14.81 -14.23
CA GLN A 294 11.01 15.63 -13.40
C GLN A 294 11.70 14.83 -12.28
N VAL A 295 11.37 13.53 -12.15
CA VAL A 295 11.96 12.63 -11.17
C VAL A 295 13.15 11.92 -11.81
N ARG A 296 14.33 12.06 -11.19
CA ARG A 296 15.51 11.27 -11.54
C ARG A 296 15.67 10.14 -10.54
N VAL A 297 15.71 8.90 -11.03
CA VAL A 297 15.96 7.72 -10.19
C VAL A 297 17.37 7.18 -10.41
N GLU A 298 18.14 7.09 -9.34
CA GLU A 298 19.46 6.43 -9.32
C GLU A 298 19.37 5.06 -8.65
N ARG A 299 20.03 4.07 -9.24
CA ARG A 299 20.03 2.68 -8.74
C ARG A 299 21.41 2.30 -8.24
N HIS A 300 21.46 1.73 -7.05
CA HIS A 300 22.68 1.10 -6.53
C HIS A 300 22.37 -0.31 -6.04
N VAL A 301 23.25 -1.26 -6.39
CA VAL A 301 23.14 -2.66 -5.98
C VAL A 301 24.45 -3.12 -5.37
N TYR A 302 24.36 -3.68 -4.17
CA TYR A 302 25.48 -4.13 -3.38
C TYR A 302 25.31 -5.62 -3.06
N PRO A 303 26.08 -6.52 -3.71
CA PRO A 303 26.12 -7.92 -3.33
C PRO A 303 26.91 -8.10 -2.03
N VAL A 304 26.39 -8.93 -1.13
CA VAL A 304 27.00 -9.26 0.16
C VAL A 304 27.40 -10.73 0.15
N PRO A 305 28.64 -11.06 0.56
CA PRO A 305 29.11 -12.44 0.57
C PRO A 305 28.34 -13.29 1.58
N ALA A 306 27.91 -14.47 1.14
CA ALA A 306 27.39 -15.53 1.99
C ALA A 306 28.43 -15.91 3.04
N ARG A 307 27.95 -16.08 4.27
CA ARG A 307 28.72 -16.50 5.44
C ARG A 307 28.60 -18.00 5.66
N VAL A 308 27.44 -18.57 5.31
CA VAL A 308 27.12 -19.99 5.47
C VAL A 308 26.65 -20.60 4.16
N GLU A 309 26.83 -21.91 4.01
CA GLU A 309 26.31 -22.63 2.88
C GLU A 309 24.79 -22.87 3.06
N VAL A 310 24.01 -22.56 2.03
CA VAL A 310 22.55 -22.78 2.00
C VAL A 310 22.17 -23.41 0.66
N ALA A 311 21.35 -24.46 0.70
CA ALA A 311 20.71 -25.02 -0.49
C ALA A 311 19.25 -24.57 -0.52
N ALA A 312 18.89 -23.79 -1.53
CA ALA A 312 17.56 -23.21 -1.71
C ALA A 312 17.25 -23.09 -3.21
N GLY A 313 16.00 -23.29 -3.63
CA GLY A 313 15.57 -23.08 -5.02
C GLY A 313 16.50 -23.68 -6.08
N GLY A 314 16.87 -24.96 -5.92
CA GLY A 314 17.78 -25.68 -6.83
C GLY A 314 19.22 -25.14 -6.89
N THR A 315 19.55 -24.13 -6.07
CA THR A 315 20.80 -23.38 -6.07
C THR A 315 21.56 -23.62 -4.75
N VAL A 316 22.88 -23.74 -4.83
CA VAL A 316 23.74 -23.85 -3.64
C VAL A 316 24.52 -22.55 -3.47
N ILE A 317 24.18 -21.82 -2.42
CA ILE A 317 24.82 -20.58 -2.01
C ILE A 317 26.04 -20.93 -1.18
N ARG A 318 27.26 -20.73 -1.71
CA ARG A 318 28.50 -21.09 -1.01
C ARG A 318 29.12 -19.88 -0.30
N PRO A 319 29.84 -20.06 0.82
CA PRO A 319 30.57 -18.97 1.44
C PRO A 319 31.47 -18.21 0.45
N GLY A 320 31.40 -16.87 0.48
CA GLY A 320 32.12 -15.98 -0.45
C GLY A 320 31.42 -15.72 -1.80
N THR A 321 30.35 -16.46 -2.13
CA THR A 321 29.43 -16.10 -3.24
C THR A 321 28.34 -15.15 -2.74
N VAL A 322 27.49 -14.61 -3.62
CA VAL A 322 26.39 -13.70 -3.24
C VAL A 322 25.40 -14.43 -2.32
N GLY A 323 25.31 -14.03 -1.06
CA GLY A 323 24.35 -14.55 -0.07
C GLY A 323 23.23 -13.57 0.29
N ALA A 324 23.48 -12.28 0.13
CA ALA A 324 22.47 -11.23 0.19
C ALA A 324 22.72 -10.16 -0.88
N ILE A 325 21.69 -9.41 -1.25
CA ILE A 325 21.75 -8.31 -2.19
C ILE A 325 20.98 -7.13 -1.58
N HIS A 326 21.65 -5.99 -1.43
CA HIS A 326 21.03 -4.74 -1.02
C HIS A 326 20.90 -3.82 -2.23
N MET A 327 19.66 -3.51 -2.60
CA MET A 327 19.32 -2.63 -3.72
C MET A 327 18.74 -1.32 -3.16
N THR A 328 19.11 -0.20 -3.75
CA THR A 328 18.59 1.12 -3.40
C THR A 328 18.19 1.87 -4.66
N TYR A 329 17.01 2.50 -4.61
CA TYR A 329 16.46 3.36 -5.64
C TYR A 329 16.26 4.73 -5.02
N ARG A 330 17.03 5.71 -5.49
CA ARG A 330 17.08 7.06 -4.93
C ARG A 330 16.41 8.03 -5.88
N GLY A 331 15.32 8.62 -5.44
CA GLY A 331 14.54 9.60 -6.20
C GLY A 331 14.98 11.00 -5.89
N TYR A 332 15.19 11.78 -6.95
CA TYR A 332 15.55 13.18 -6.85
C TYR A 332 14.57 14.07 -7.60
N ILE A 333 14.19 15.18 -6.98
CA ILE A 333 13.52 16.32 -7.62
C ILE A 333 14.57 17.43 -7.73
N GLY A 334 15.05 17.65 -8.94
CA GLY A 334 16.31 18.40 -9.15
C GLY A 334 17.49 17.70 -8.47
N ASP A 335 18.10 18.39 -7.50
CA ASP A 335 19.23 17.87 -6.70
C ASP A 335 18.80 17.36 -5.32
N ARG A 336 17.54 17.56 -4.91
CA ARG A 336 17.02 17.12 -3.62
C ARG A 336 16.68 15.63 -3.66
N LEU A 337 17.36 14.82 -2.84
CA LEU A 337 16.91 13.46 -2.54
C LEU A 337 15.61 13.56 -1.74
N PHE A 338 14.51 13.04 -2.30
CA PHE A 338 13.22 13.07 -1.61
C PHE A 338 12.79 11.70 -1.11
N MET A 339 13.25 10.63 -1.77
CA MET A 339 12.90 9.26 -1.40
C MET A 339 14.05 8.30 -1.63
N THR A 340 14.23 7.36 -0.70
CA THR A 340 15.02 6.15 -0.91
C THR A 340 14.13 4.92 -0.72
N ASN A 341 13.96 4.11 -1.77
CA ASN A 341 13.37 2.77 -1.70
C ASN A 341 14.50 1.73 -1.64
N GLU A 342 14.47 0.85 -0.65
CA GLU A 342 15.51 -0.15 -0.42
C GLU A 342 14.94 -1.55 -0.33
N GLU A 343 15.65 -2.51 -0.93
CA GLU A 343 15.32 -3.93 -0.91
C GLU A 343 16.57 -4.69 -0.44
N CYS A 344 16.51 -5.34 0.72
CA CYS A 344 17.59 -6.16 1.25
C CYS A 344 17.15 -7.62 1.32
N TRP A 345 17.54 -8.39 0.30
CA TRP A 345 17.14 -9.79 0.17
C TRP A 345 18.30 -10.73 0.47
N HIS A 346 18.05 -11.78 1.22
CA HIS A 346 19.03 -12.81 1.55
C HIS A 346 18.51 -14.21 1.31
N VAL A 347 19.42 -15.18 1.28
CA VAL A 347 19.07 -16.61 1.22
C VAL A 347 19.60 -17.30 2.48
N GLY A 348 18.68 -17.51 3.40
CA GLY A 348 18.86 -18.20 4.68
C GLY A 348 19.30 -17.24 5.77
N GLY A 349 18.75 -17.42 6.99
CA GLY A 349 19.01 -16.52 8.11
C GLY A 349 20.49 -16.30 8.44
N GLY A 350 21.36 -17.30 8.24
CA GLY A 350 22.81 -17.16 8.44
C GLY A 350 23.52 -16.23 7.44
N ASN A 351 22.85 -15.86 6.35
CA ASN A 351 23.33 -14.93 5.33
C ASN A 351 22.62 -13.56 5.39
N ALA A 352 21.72 -13.33 6.35
CA ALA A 352 21.00 -12.07 6.49
C ALA A 352 21.95 -10.88 6.64
N HIS A 353 21.61 -9.76 5.97
CA HIS A 353 22.35 -8.51 6.04
C HIS A 353 21.52 -7.47 6.79
N LEU A 354 21.56 -7.52 8.12
CA LEU A 354 20.78 -6.63 8.98
C LEU A 354 21.67 -5.55 9.60
N GLY A 355 21.26 -4.29 9.47
CA GLY A 355 21.83 -3.14 10.17
C GLY A 355 20.95 -2.67 11.33
N PRO A 356 21.38 -1.64 12.10
CA PRO A 356 20.57 -1.04 13.17
C PRO A 356 19.24 -0.45 12.66
N ASP A 357 19.23 -0.01 11.40
CA ASP A 357 18.05 0.54 10.72
C ASP A 357 17.27 -0.53 9.93
N HIS A 358 17.48 -1.82 10.20
CA HIS A 358 16.67 -2.90 9.60
C HIS A 358 15.62 -3.39 10.59
N PRO A 359 14.52 -4.00 10.12
CA PRO A 359 13.68 -4.87 10.94
C PRO A 359 14.55 -5.91 11.68
N ASN A 360 14.24 -6.19 12.94
CA ASN A 360 15.03 -7.10 13.77
C ASN A 360 14.49 -8.53 13.64
N SER A 361 14.42 -9.02 12.40
CA SER A 361 13.93 -10.35 12.06
C SER A 361 14.74 -10.94 10.90
N LEU A 362 15.08 -12.23 11.02
CA LEU A 362 15.75 -13.00 9.97
C LEU A 362 14.78 -13.42 8.86
N ALA A 363 13.49 -13.56 9.17
CA ALA A 363 12.45 -13.83 8.18
C ALA A 363 12.14 -12.61 7.30
N GLY A 364 12.37 -11.39 7.81
CA GLY A 364 12.29 -10.16 7.04
C GLY A 364 11.48 -9.06 7.73
N GLY A 365 10.86 -8.18 6.95
CA GLY A 365 10.01 -7.12 7.47
C GLY A 365 10.12 -5.83 6.67
N HIS A 366 9.50 -4.78 7.19
CA HIS A 366 9.46 -3.47 6.54
C HIS A 366 9.78 -2.35 7.52
N LEU A 367 10.50 -1.34 7.04
CA LEU A 367 10.72 -0.08 7.72
C LEU A 367 10.22 1.06 6.82
N ILE A 368 9.42 1.96 7.40
CA ILE A 368 9.05 3.24 6.81
C ILE A 368 9.59 4.33 7.73
N THR A 369 10.24 5.33 7.15
CA THR A 369 10.62 6.57 7.86
C THR A 369 10.17 7.76 7.04
N LEU A 370 9.50 8.70 7.70
CA LEU A 370 9.08 9.98 7.13
C LEU A 370 9.65 11.08 8.02
N GLU A 371 10.40 12.01 7.42
CA GLU A 371 10.96 13.18 8.08
C GLU A 371 10.23 14.43 7.57
N GLY A 372 9.96 15.40 8.45
CA GLY A 372 9.30 16.65 8.10
C GLY A 372 8.63 17.33 9.28
N LYS A 373 7.42 17.86 9.07
CA LYS A 373 6.66 18.60 10.10
C LYS A 373 5.40 17.84 10.54
N PRO A 374 5.09 17.83 11.85
CA PRO A 374 5.80 18.51 12.94
C PRO A 374 7.02 17.76 13.47
N GLY A 375 7.43 16.65 12.87
CA GLY A 375 8.59 15.87 13.29
C GLY A 375 8.78 14.61 12.45
N ARG A 376 9.12 13.48 13.07
CA ARG A 376 9.43 12.22 12.39
C ARG A 376 8.39 11.14 12.68
N VAL A 377 8.06 10.35 11.66
CA VAL A 377 7.25 9.13 11.79
C VAL A 377 8.08 7.91 11.37
N GLU A 378 8.10 6.89 12.22
CA GLU A 378 8.72 5.58 11.92
C GLU A 378 7.69 4.46 12.08
N MET A 379 7.65 3.54 11.12
CA MET A 379 6.94 2.26 11.24
C MET A 379 7.94 1.12 11.01
N ARG A 380 8.03 0.21 11.97
CA ARG A 380 8.82 -1.03 11.87
C ARG A 380 7.91 -2.23 12.01
N SER A 381 7.79 -3.02 10.96
CA SER A 381 6.99 -4.25 10.92
C SER A 381 7.91 -5.45 10.77
N GLU A 382 7.82 -6.42 11.69
CA GLU A 382 8.65 -7.60 11.72
C GLU A 382 7.81 -8.84 12.14
N PRO A 383 7.96 -9.98 11.45
CA PRO A 383 7.42 -11.23 11.93
C PRO A 383 8.17 -11.69 13.19
N ASP A 384 7.50 -12.46 14.03
CA ASP A 384 8.13 -13.18 15.15
C ASP A 384 8.84 -14.42 14.60
N ASP A 385 10.17 -14.38 14.54
CA ASP A 385 11.01 -15.46 13.99
C ASP A 385 10.77 -16.81 14.67
N GLU A 386 10.35 -16.86 15.94
CA GLU A 386 10.08 -18.11 16.66
C GLU A 386 8.72 -18.71 16.29
N ALA A 387 7.75 -17.84 15.98
CA ALA A 387 6.39 -18.23 15.63
C ALA A 387 6.19 -18.40 14.11
N PHE A 388 7.14 -17.95 13.30
CA PHE A 388 7.05 -17.97 11.85
C PHE A 388 7.42 -19.35 11.29
N ASN A 389 6.43 -20.10 10.77
CA ASN A 389 6.67 -21.34 10.06
C ASN A 389 6.72 -21.13 8.53
N ALA A 390 7.88 -21.35 7.93
CA ALA A 390 8.22 -21.04 6.54
C ALA A 390 7.71 -22.09 5.52
N ASP A 391 6.50 -22.61 5.67
CA ASP A 391 5.92 -23.51 4.65
C ASP A 391 5.53 -22.73 3.37
N TRP A 392 5.33 -21.40 3.46
CA TRP A 392 4.86 -20.54 2.36
C TRP A 392 5.36 -19.09 2.44
N TYR A 393 5.28 -18.37 1.32
CA TYR A 393 5.76 -16.99 1.17
C TYR A 393 4.74 -15.95 1.61
N ALA A 394 5.08 -15.20 2.66
CA ALA A 394 4.28 -14.06 3.13
C ALA A 394 3.95 -13.09 1.99
N VAL A 395 4.92 -12.74 1.14
CA VAL A 395 4.75 -11.81 0.00
C VAL A 395 3.60 -12.23 -0.93
N THR A 396 3.52 -13.52 -1.25
CA THR A 396 2.48 -14.06 -2.13
C THR A 396 1.10 -13.94 -1.50
N ASP A 397 0.97 -14.31 -0.23
CA ASP A 397 -0.31 -14.28 0.48
C ASP A 397 -0.82 -12.86 0.66
N ILE A 398 0.06 -11.95 1.07
CA ILE A 398 -0.28 -10.53 1.24
C ILE A 398 -0.74 -9.94 -0.10
N SER A 399 -0.04 -10.26 -1.19
CA SER A 399 -0.40 -9.79 -2.53
C SER A 399 -1.75 -10.35 -3.00
N VAL A 400 -2.00 -11.65 -2.79
CA VAL A 400 -3.29 -12.28 -3.13
C VAL A 400 -4.43 -11.69 -2.32
N ASN A 401 -4.23 -11.48 -1.01
CA ASN A 401 -5.23 -10.86 -0.15
C ASN A 401 -5.53 -9.42 -0.58
N ALA A 402 -4.50 -8.63 -0.90
CA ALA A 402 -4.69 -7.27 -1.42
C ALA A 402 -5.50 -7.25 -2.72
N MET A 403 -5.22 -8.17 -3.64
CA MET A 403 -5.96 -8.28 -4.90
C MET A 403 -7.43 -8.66 -4.70
N LEU A 404 -7.70 -9.67 -3.88
CA LEU A 404 -9.07 -10.12 -3.61
C LEU A 404 -9.84 -9.09 -2.79
N ALA A 405 -9.21 -8.44 -1.80
CA ALA A 405 -9.87 -7.40 -1.02
C ALA A 405 -10.33 -6.22 -1.88
N ALA A 406 -9.57 -5.83 -2.90
CA ALA A 406 -9.93 -4.73 -3.81
C ALA A 406 -11.07 -5.07 -4.79
N ALA A 407 -11.40 -6.36 -4.99
CA ALA A 407 -12.33 -6.78 -6.03
C ALA A 407 -13.74 -6.18 -5.92
N PRO A 408 -14.41 -6.15 -4.75
CA PRO A 408 -15.75 -5.57 -4.65
C PRO A 408 -15.78 -4.07 -4.97
N ALA A 409 -14.81 -3.32 -4.47
CA ALA A 409 -14.70 -1.88 -4.71
C ALA A 409 -14.37 -1.58 -6.18
N LEU A 410 -13.52 -2.40 -6.82
CA LEU A 410 -13.21 -2.29 -8.24
C LEU A 410 -14.46 -2.49 -9.10
N ILE A 411 -15.21 -3.57 -8.87
CA ILE A 411 -16.42 -3.91 -9.65
C ILE A 411 -17.50 -2.82 -9.48
N ALA A 412 -17.59 -2.23 -8.29
CA ALA A 412 -18.55 -1.16 -8.02
C ALA A 412 -18.11 0.22 -8.55
N SER A 413 -16.86 0.37 -8.99
CA SER A 413 -16.33 1.64 -9.46
C SER A 413 -16.85 2.01 -10.86
N PRO A 414 -16.93 3.32 -11.20
CA PRO A 414 -17.13 3.74 -12.59
C PRO A 414 -16.02 3.18 -13.49
N PRO A 415 -16.31 2.86 -14.77
CA PRO A 415 -15.32 2.33 -15.70
C PRO A 415 -14.07 3.21 -15.82
N GLY A 416 -12.89 2.60 -15.68
CA GLY A 416 -11.62 3.31 -15.79
C GLY A 416 -10.46 2.61 -15.07
N VAL A 417 -9.27 3.15 -15.27
CA VAL A 417 -8.13 2.81 -14.42
C VAL A 417 -8.36 3.43 -13.03
N VAL A 418 -8.20 2.61 -12.00
CA VAL A 418 -8.38 3.03 -10.61
C VAL A 418 -7.13 2.81 -9.77
N ILE A 419 -6.90 3.73 -8.86
CA ILE A 419 -5.78 3.73 -7.90
C ILE A 419 -6.34 3.69 -6.47
N PRO A 420 -5.51 3.36 -5.46
CA PRO A 420 -5.97 3.40 -4.07
C PRO A 420 -6.52 4.78 -3.68
N ASP A 421 -7.64 4.79 -2.95
CA ASP A 421 -8.16 6.00 -2.33
C ASP A 421 -7.57 6.16 -0.92
N LEU A 422 -6.71 7.16 -0.78
CA LEU A 422 -5.98 7.42 0.46
C LEU A 422 -6.78 8.27 1.44
N ALA A 423 -7.89 8.89 0.98
CA ALA A 423 -8.67 9.78 1.80
C ALA A 423 -9.33 9.04 2.98
N PRO A 424 -9.44 9.67 4.16
CA PRO A 424 -10.26 9.16 5.24
C PRO A 424 -11.69 8.90 4.75
N ARG A 425 -12.19 7.69 5.02
CA ARG A 425 -13.55 7.28 4.67
C ARG A 425 -14.42 7.19 5.91
N TYR A 426 -15.70 7.39 5.68
CA TYR A 426 -16.70 7.41 6.73
C TYR A 426 -17.97 6.68 6.29
N ARG A 427 -18.59 5.97 7.22
CA ARG A 427 -19.86 5.28 7.03
C ARG A 427 -20.92 5.91 7.93
N LEU A 428 -22.00 6.38 7.33
CA LEU A 428 -23.12 6.98 8.05
C LEU A 428 -24.03 5.89 8.64
N GLU A 429 -24.35 6.03 9.93
CA GLU A 429 -25.52 5.44 10.56
C GLU A 429 -26.65 6.50 10.57
N PRO A 430 -27.62 6.39 9.65
CA PRO A 430 -28.58 7.47 9.43
C PRO A 430 -29.60 7.57 10.57
N ALA A 431 -29.87 8.79 11.03
CA ALA A 431 -30.98 9.08 11.93
C ALA A 431 -32.32 9.22 11.17
N THR A 432 -32.27 9.60 9.88
CA THR A 432 -33.43 9.78 8.99
C THR A 432 -33.05 9.47 7.53
N ASP A 433 -34.04 9.21 6.66
CA ASP A 433 -33.84 9.01 5.22
C ASP A 433 -33.73 10.34 4.43
N THR A 434 -33.22 11.39 5.07
CA THR A 434 -33.10 12.72 4.46
C THR A 434 -31.83 12.84 3.62
N THR A 435 -31.87 13.67 2.58
CA THR A 435 -30.69 14.00 1.77
C THR A 435 -29.75 14.94 2.52
N PRO A 436 -28.43 14.88 2.26
CA PRO A 436 -27.47 15.78 2.89
C PRO A 436 -27.77 17.25 2.58
N PRO A 437 -27.51 18.17 3.53
CA PRO A 437 -27.59 19.61 3.26
C PRO A 437 -26.44 20.07 2.35
N ASP A 438 -26.66 21.14 1.58
CA ASP A 438 -25.56 21.85 0.91
C ASP A 438 -24.70 22.54 1.98
N ALA A 439 -23.45 22.09 2.15
CA ALA A 439 -22.53 22.68 3.10
C ALA A 439 -22.05 24.06 2.59
N ALA A 440 -22.45 25.13 3.29
CA ALA A 440 -21.91 26.46 3.03
C ALA A 440 -20.40 26.51 3.33
N THR A 441 -19.65 27.29 2.55
CA THR A 441 -18.21 27.54 2.74
C THR A 441 -18.00 29.05 2.97
N PRO A 442 -17.17 29.48 3.94
CA PRO A 442 -16.39 28.66 4.87
C PRO A 442 -17.25 28.00 5.97
N ILE A 443 -16.83 26.82 6.44
CA ILE A 443 -17.47 26.12 7.56
C ILE A 443 -17.02 26.81 8.86
N THR A 444 -17.96 27.37 9.62
CA THR A 444 -17.64 28.00 10.91
C THR A 444 -17.61 26.97 12.04
N VAL A 445 -16.52 26.98 12.81
CA VAL A 445 -16.23 26.00 13.85
C VAL A 445 -16.07 26.72 15.19
N ALA A 446 -16.72 26.20 16.24
CA ALA A 446 -16.49 26.61 17.61
C ALA A 446 -15.85 25.46 18.40
N VAL A 447 -14.66 25.71 18.96
CA VAL A 447 -13.93 24.75 19.78
C VAL A 447 -14.33 24.93 21.24
N VAL A 448 -14.80 23.85 21.86
CA VAL A 448 -15.24 23.76 23.26
C VAL A 448 -14.24 22.90 24.02
N GLY A 449 -13.55 23.50 24.98
CA GLY A 449 -12.49 22.88 25.76
C GLY A 449 -11.33 23.85 26.02
N ASP A 450 -10.41 23.45 26.88
CA ASP A 450 -9.15 24.12 27.16
C ASP A 450 -7.98 23.12 26.99
N GLY A 451 -6.74 23.61 27.08
CA GLY A 451 -5.54 22.78 26.95
C GLY A 451 -4.97 22.68 25.54
N ALA A 452 -3.92 21.88 25.40
CA ALA A 452 -3.05 21.86 24.21
C ALA A 452 -3.80 21.46 22.92
N VAL A 453 -4.78 20.55 23.01
CA VAL A 453 -5.59 20.15 21.85
C VAL A 453 -6.49 21.30 21.38
N ALA A 454 -7.21 21.96 22.30
CA ALA A 454 -8.08 23.07 21.95
C ALA A 454 -7.31 24.27 21.39
N GLU A 455 -6.17 24.61 22.00
CA GLU A 455 -5.28 25.70 21.55
C GLU A 455 -4.68 25.40 20.17
N HIS A 456 -4.08 24.22 19.99
CA HIS A 456 -3.48 23.83 18.72
C HIS A 456 -4.54 23.70 17.62
N LEU A 457 -5.69 23.08 17.88
CA LEU A 457 -6.78 22.97 16.92
C LEU A 457 -7.29 24.36 16.49
N THR A 458 -7.48 25.28 17.43
CA THR A 458 -7.92 26.64 17.12
C THR A 458 -6.94 27.34 16.18
N HIS A 459 -5.63 27.23 16.47
CA HIS A 459 -4.59 27.77 15.60
C HIS A 459 -4.69 27.18 14.18
N ARG A 460 -4.78 25.84 14.07
CA ARG A 460 -4.88 25.13 12.78
C ARG A 460 -6.15 25.46 11.99
N ILE A 461 -7.27 25.75 12.66
CA ILE A 461 -8.50 26.21 12.01
C ILE A 461 -8.27 27.61 11.40
N THR A 462 -7.57 28.52 12.09
CA THR A 462 -7.34 29.88 11.58
C THR A 462 -6.43 29.97 10.36
N GLU A 463 -5.61 28.94 10.10
CA GLU A 463 -4.71 28.88 8.95
C GLU A 463 -5.41 28.38 7.67
N ARG A 464 -6.63 27.83 7.78
CA ARG A 464 -7.36 27.19 6.69
C ARG A 464 -8.41 28.14 6.12
N ALA A 465 -8.28 28.50 4.84
CA ALA A 465 -9.21 29.43 4.19
C ALA A 465 -10.64 28.86 4.05
N GLU A 466 -10.76 27.54 4.04
CA GLU A 466 -12.03 26.81 3.97
C GLU A 466 -12.78 26.75 5.32
N LEU A 467 -12.13 27.11 6.43
CA LEU A 467 -12.69 27.12 7.77
C LEU A 467 -12.74 28.53 8.36
N GLY A 468 -13.64 28.74 9.32
CA GLY A 468 -13.71 29.96 10.12
C GLY A 468 -13.92 29.64 11.59
N THR A 469 -13.55 30.56 12.47
CA THR A 469 -13.84 30.44 13.91
C THR A 469 -15.13 31.18 14.26
N ALA A 470 -16.01 30.55 15.03
CA ALA A 470 -17.21 31.16 15.58
C ALA A 470 -17.31 30.92 17.10
N LYS A 471 -18.31 31.52 17.75
CA LYS A 471 -18.56 31.33 19.19
C LYS A 471 -19.89 30.65 19.42
N GLY A 472 -19.88 29.55 20.18
CA GLY A 472 -21.09 28.83 20.61
C GLY A 472 -22.04 28.54 19.46
N ASP A 473 -23.33 28.76 19.70
CA ASP A 473 -24.46 28.42 18.82
C ASP A 473 -24.50 29.17 17.46
N SER A 474 -23.54 30.06 17.21
CA SER A 474 -23.39 30.73 15.90
C SER A 474 -22.53 29.95 14.91
N ALA A 475 -21.92 28.84 15.34
CA ALA A 475 -21.08 27.98 14.51
C ALA A 475 -21.91 26.94 13.75
N ASP A 476 -21.45 26.56 12.56
CA ASP A 476 -21.98 25.43 11.79
C ASP A 476 -21.64 24.08 12.45
N LEU A 477 -20.53 24.05 13.21
CA LEU A 477 -19.98 22.85 13.84
C LEU A 477 -19.40 23.17 15.22
N LEU A 478 -19.73 22.35 16.20
CA LEU A 478 -19.10 22.36 17.53
C LEU A 478 -18.09 21.23 17.66
N VAL A 479 -16.89 21.55 18.14
CA VAL A 479 -15.85 20.56 18.44
C VAL A 479 -15.60 20.51 19.95
N PHE A 480 -15.93 19.39 20.58
CA PHE A 480 -15.57 19.13 21.97
C PHE A 480 -14.16 18.54 22.04
N ALA A 481 -13.18 19.42 22.24
CA ALA A 481 -11.75 19.13 22.33
C ALA A 481 -11.29 19.10 23.79
N THR A 482 -11.84 18.18 24.57
CA THR A 482 -11.57 18.02 26.01
C THR A 482 -10.56 16.92 26.27
N ASP A 483 -9.76 17.06 27.33
CA ASP A 483 -8.77 16.05 27.78
C ASP A 483 -9.39 14.76 28.35
N GLY A 484 -10.73 14.70 28.42
CA GLY A 484 -11.51 13.54 28.83
C GLY A 484 -12.86 13.48 28.11
N PRO A 485 -13.79 12.62 28.56
CA PRO A 485 -15.13 12.53 27.97
C PRO A 485 -15.80 13.89 27.92
N PRO A 486 -16.46 14.23 26.80
CA PRO A 486 -17.20 15.46 26.72
C PRO A 486 -18.39 15.43 27.69
N ASP A 487 -18.89 16.61 28.08
CA ASP A 487 -20.19 16.72 28.74
C ASP A 487 -21.26 16.18 27.79
N SER A 488 -21.75 14.98 28.11
CA SER A 488 -22.71 14.25 27.28
C SER A 488 -24.01 15.03 27.13
N GLN A 489 -24.44 15.76 28.15
CA GLN A 489 -25.66 16.55 28.05
C GLN A 489 -25.48 17.73 27.10
N ALA A 490 -24.35 18.45 27.19
CA ALA A 490 -24.05 19.55 26.27
C ALA A 490 -23.95 19.08 24.81
N VAL A 491 -23.35 17.91 24.56
CA VAL A 491 -23.30 17.30 23.21
C VAL A 491 -24.71 17.01 22.70
N LEU A 492 -25.56 16.37 23.51
CA LEU A 492 -26.93 16.02 23.12
C LEU A 492 -27.81 17.25 22.88
N GLU A 493 -27.67 18.30 23.71
CA GLU A 493 -28.38 19.56 23.53
C GLU A 493 -27.96 20.28 22.25
N ALA A 494 -26.66 20.32 21.94
CA ALA A 494 -26.14 20.87 20.70
C ALA A 494 -26.69 20.14 19.48
N LEU A 495 -26.63 18.81 19.47
CA LEU A 495 -27.19 17.98 18.40
C LEU A 495 -28.69 18.21 18.23
N ALA A 496 -29.47 18.20 19.32
CA ALA A 496 -30.92 18.40 19.28
C ALA A 496 -31.33 19.82 18.83
N SER A 497 -30.45 20.81 18.99
CA SER A 497 -30.64 22.18 18.49
C SER A 497 -30.38 22.32 16.98
N GLY A 498 -29.80 21.29 16.34
CA GLY A 498 -29.47 21.27 14.92
C GLY A 498 -28.03 21.65 14.59
N THR A 499 -27.14 21.67 15.58
CA THR A 499 -25.70 21.91 15.37
C THR A 499 -24.97 20.58 15.22
N ASP A 500 -24.12 20.45 14.20
CA ASP A 500 -23.27 19.27 14.06
C ASP A 500 -22.20 19.24 15.15
N VAL A 501 -21.78 18.04 15.57
CA VAL A 501 -20.83 17.88 16.66
C VAL A 501 -19.72 16.89 16.31
N ILE A 502 -18.47 17.30 16.54
CA ILE A 502 -17.31 16.41 16.63
C ILE A 502 -16.83 16.38 18.08
N SER A 503 -16.47 15.20 18.59
CA SER A 503 -15.80 15.07 19.89
C SER A 503 -14.50 14.27 19.80
N VAL A 504 -13.56 14.55 20.70
CA VAL A 504 -12.34 13.75 20.86
C VAL A 504 -12.67 12.35 21.36
N SER A 505 -13.51 12.24 22.39
CA SER A 505 -13.95 10.97 22.96
C SER A 505 -15.45 10.71 22.71
N PRO A 506 -15.87 9.45 22.56
CA PRO A 506 -17.26 9.12 22.31
C PRO A 506 -18.17 9.42 23.51
N VAL A 507 -19.39 9.87 23.24
CA VAL A 507 -20.50 9.83 24.20
C VAL A 507 -21.00 8.38 24.33
N ALA A 508 -21.18 7.90 25.56
CA ALA A 508 -21.44 6.48 25.83
C ALA A 508 -22.80 5.98 25.31
N ASP A 509 -23.84 6.82 25.31
CA ASP A 509 -25.19 6.44 24.87
C ASP A 509 -25.43 6.79 23.40
N THR A 510 -25.05 5.90 22.50
CA THR A 510 -25.25 6.05 21.05
C THR A 510 -26.72 6.15 20.64
N ALA A 511 -27.64 5.54 21.39
CA ALA A 511 -29.07 5.64 21.09
C ALA A 511 -29.60 7.05 21.38
N ALA A 512 -29.17 7.66 22.49
CA ALA A 512 -29.46 9.06 22.80
C ALA A 512 -28.88 10.01 21.76
N VAL A 513 -27.64 9.78 21.31
CA VAL A 513 -27.00 10.55 20.24
C VAL A 513 -27.83 10.48 18.96
N LEU A 514 -28.21 9.28 18.51
CA LEU A 514 -29.00 9.11 17.28
C LEU A 514 -30.38 9.77 17.39
N ALA A 515 -31.00 9.76 18.58
CA ALA A 515 -32.25 10.45 18.85
C ALA A 515 -32.09 11.98 18.81
N ALA A 516 -30.98 12.52 19.33
CA ALA A 516 -30.67 13.95 19.27
C ALA A 516 -30.38 14.41 17.83
N CYS A 517 -29.57 13.64 17.08
CA CYS A 517 -29.34 13.87 15.64
C CYS A 517 -30.66 13.91 14.86
N ARG A 518 -31.59 13.01 15.17
CA ARG A 518 -32.93 12.98 14.56
C ARG A 518 -33.75 14.22 14.90
N ALA A 519 -33.68 14.70 16.14
CA ALA A 519 -34.46 15.84 16.61
C ALA A 519 -33.98 17.16 16.00
N GLY A 520 -32.66 17.35 15.89
CA GLY A 520 -32.07 18.57 15.36
C GLY A 520 -31.79 18.54 13.84
N GLY A 521 -31.80 17.37 13.21
CA GLY A 521 -31.33 17.23 11.82
C GLY A 521 -29.82 17.44 11.69
N SER A 522 -29.06 16.94 12.66
CA SER A 522 -27.61 17.13 12.81
C SER A 522 -26.83 15.83 12.70
N THR A 523 -25.52 15.94 12.57
CA THR A 523 -24.57 14.84 12.44
C THR A 523 -23.57 14.86 13.59
N TYR A 524 -23.30 13.67 14.14
CA TYR A 524 -22.31 13.47 15.20
C TYR A 524 -21.14 12.61 14.71
N HIS A 525 -19.93 12.93 15.14
CA HIS A 525 -18.76 12.08 14.97
C HIS A 525 -17.85 12.10 16.21
N ALA A 526 -17.41 10.93 16.66
CA ALA A 526 -16.37 10.80 17.67
C ALA A 526 -15.06 10.37 16.99
N THR A 527 -14.03 11.20 17.10
CA THR A 527 -12.74 10.89 16.47
C THR A 527 -12.04 9.74 17.17
N GLY A 528 -12.09 9.67 18.51
CA GLY A 528 -11.36 8.71 19.35
C GLY A 528 -9.94 9.17 19.73
N GLY A 529 -9.56 10.40 19.40
CA GLY A 529 -8.25 10.99 19.68
C GLY A 529 -7.10 10.33 18.91
N HIS A 530 -5.87 10.55 19.37
CA HIS A 530 -4.68 9.97 18.73
C HIS A 530 -4.66 8.43 18.71
N ALA A 531 -5.40 7.78 19.61
CA ALA A 531 -5.50 6.32 19.69
C ALA A 531 -6.30 5.68 18.54
N THR A 532 -7.07 6.46 17.79
CA THR A 532 -7.82 6.02 16.60
C THR A 532 -7.28 6.65 15.32
N ALA A 533 -6.67 7.84 15.40
CA ALA A 533 -6.07 8.56 14.26
C ALA A 533 -4.93 7.78 13.57
N LEU A 534 -4.18 6.96 14.31
CA LEU A 534 -3.12 6.10 13.75
C LEU A 534 -3.58 4.65 13.51
N PRO A 535 -4.12 3.95 14.51
CA PRO A 535 -4.31 2.51 14.44
C PRO A 535 -5.56 2.14 13.63
N GLY A 536 -6.62 2.96 13.61
CA GLY A 536 -7.80 2.65 12.81
C GLY A 536 -7.44 2.47 11.32
N TYR A 537 -6.77 3.46 10.75
CA TYR A 537 -6.49 3.53 9.31
C TYR A 537 -5.39 2.57 8.85
N VAL A 538 -4.35 2.38 9.66
CA VAL A 538 -3.19 1.55 9.28
C VAL A 538 -3.31 0.12 9.82
N MET A 539 -3.95 -0.12 10.98
CA MET A 539 -4.11 -1.50 11.48
C MET A 539 -4.93 -2.36 10.54
N ARG A 540 -5.98 -1.82 9.89
CA ARG A 540 -6.74 -2.65 8.94
C ARG A 540 -5.88 -3.05 7.76
N ALA A 541 -5.09 -2.11 7.21
CA ALA A 541 -4.11 -2.39 6.17
C ALA A 541 -3.13 -3.50 6.58
N LEU A 542 -2.55 -3.37 7.77
CA LEU A 542 -1.55 -4.30 8.29
C LEU A 542 -2.17 -5.62 8.77
N SER A 543 -3.41 -5.64 9.24
CA SER A 543 -4.11 -6.88 9.60
C SER A 543 -4.44 -7.73 8.36
N GLY A 544 -4.60 -7.08 7.20
CA GLY A 544 -4.74 -7.75 5.90
C GLY A 544 -3.46 -8.47 5.43
N ILE A 545 -2.30 -8.12 6.01
CA ILE A 545 -1.02 -8.80 5.76
C ILE A 545 -1.03 -10.21 6.39
N SER A 546 -1.69 -10.36 7.54
CA SER A 546 -1.67 -11.59 8.34
C SER A 546 -2.87 -12.49 8.01
N ARG A 547 -2.61 -13.69 7.45
CA ARG A 547 -3.65 -14.65 7.07
C ARG A 547 -4.45 -15.09 8.30
N GLY A 548 -5.79 -15.07 8.21
CA GLY A 548 -6.65 -15.69 9.21
C GLY A 548 -6.39 -15.16 10.62
N THR A 549 -6.12 -13.86 10.73
CA THR A 549 -5.82 -13.19 11.99
C THR A 549 -6.90 -13.53 13.00
N GLN A 550 -6.50 -14.21 14.07
CA GLN A 550 -7.37 -14.66 15.15
C GLN A 550 -7.46 -13.60 16.24
N SER A 551 -6.37 -12.87 16.46
CA SER A 551 -6.29 -11.79 17.43
C SER A 551 -5.49 -10.61 16.87
N VAL A 552 -5.91 -9.41 17.25
CA VAL A 552 -5.18 -8.17 17.06
C VAL A 552 -5.10 -7.50 18.42
N THR A 553 -3.89 -7.12 18.84
CA THR A 553 -3.68 -6.36 20.07
C THR A 553 -2.93 -5.09 19.73
N LEU A 554 -3.47 -3.96 20.18
CA LEU A 554 -2.82 -2.67 20.08
C LEU A 554 -2.48 -2.19 21.49
N SER A 555 -1.21 -1.87 21.74
CA SER A 555 -0.77 -1.25 22.98
C SER A 555 -0.03 0.05 22.70
N GLN A 556 -0.21 1.03 23.58
CA GLN A 556 0.60 2.25 23.60
C GLN A 556 1.74 2.02 24.59
N ALA A 557 2.98 2.24 24.18
CA ALA A 557 4.08 2.25 25.13
C ALA A 557 4.06 3.57 25.88
N VAL A 558 3.88 3.52 27.20
CA VAL A 558 4.01 4.67 28.09
C VAL A 558 5.35 4.54 28.78
N THR A 559 6.22 5.53 28.62
CA THR A 559 7.49 5.60 29.34
C THR A 559 7.20 5.52 30.84
N GLU A 560 7.80 4.54 31.53
CA GLU A 560 7.46 4.15 32.89
C GLU A 560 7.45 5.33 33.89
N TYR A 561 6.27 5.67 34.39
CA TYR A 561 6.12 6.17 35.76
C TYR A 561 5.10 5.29 36.48
N PRO A 562 5.34 4.88 37.75
CA PRO A 562 4.42 4.06 38.52
C PRO A 562 3.09 4.83 38.77
N ALA A 563 2.05 4.56 37.97
CA ALA A 563 0.70 5.06 38.20
C ALA A 563 0.01 4.34 39.38
N ASP A 564 -0.70 5.14 40.19
CA ASP A 564 -1.51 4.72 41.32
C ASP A 564 -2.87 4.09 40.93
N GLU A 565 -3.46 3.34 41.86
CA GLU A 565 -4.72 2.60 41.71
C GLU A 565 -5.93 3.46 41.26
N PRO A 566 -6.12 4.71 41.76
CA PRO A 566 -7.19 5.60 41.29
C PRO A 566 -7.08 6.00 39.80
N SER A 567 -5.86 6.05 39.27
CA SER A 567 -5.61 6.34 37.86
C SER A 567 -5.93 5.12 36.96
N LEU A 568 -5.70 3.91 37.49
CA LEU A 568 -6.11 2.65 36.86
C LEU A 568 -7.63 2.45 36.85
N GLU A 569 -8.34 2.86 37.91
CA GLU A 569 -9.81 2.81 37.95
C GLU A 569 -10.46 3.76 36.93
N ARG A 570 -9.91 4.96 36.73
CA ARG A 570 -10.38 5.90 35.71
C ARG A 570 -10.18 5.38 34.29
N ALA A 571 -9.03 4.77 34.00
CA ALA A 571 -8.76 4.16 32.70
C ALA A 571 -9.74 3.01 32.36
N ARG A 572 -10.09 2.19 33.36
CA ARG A 572 -11.09 1.11 33.21
C ARG A 572 -12.50 1.63 32.94
N ALA A 573 -12.87 2.75 33.55
CA ALA A 573 -14.16 3.39 33.33
C ALA A 573 -14.30 4.01 31.92
N LEU A 574 -13.19 4.44 31.30
CA LEU A 574 -13.17 5.12 30.01
C LEU A 574 -13.18 4.17 28.80
N LEU A 575 -12.53 3.00 28.91
CA LEU A 575 -12.29 2.12 27.76
C LEU A 575 -13.34 1.01 27.58
N GLY A 576 -14.14 0.71 28.61
CA GLY A 576 -15.18 -0.33 28.57
C GLY A 576 -14.66 -1.75 28.29
N ASP A 577 -15.55 -2.75 28.34
CA ASP A 577 -15.24 -4.16 28.07
C ASP A 577 -15.15 -4.51 26.55
N ALA A 578 -15.04 -3.50 25.68
CA ALA A 578 -14.94 -3.71 24.24
C ALA A 578 -13.55 -4.26 23.88
N VAL A 579 -13.52 -5.57 23.66
CA VAL A 579 -12.39 -6.39 23.20
C VAL A 579 -11.49 -5.67 22.18
N PHE A 580 -10.34 -5.18 22.65
CA PHE A 580 -9.01 -5.51 22.12
C PHE A 580 -8.19 -5.92 23.35
N ARG A 581 -8.05 -7.23 23.58
CA ARG A 581 -7.68 -7.74 24.91
C ARG A 581 -6.24 -7.40 25.30
N THR A 582 -6.18 -6.54 26.31
CA THR A 582 -5.12 -6.33 27.27
C THR A 582 -4.67 -7.67 27.87
N GLY A 583 -3.41 -8.03 27.62
CA GLY A 583 -2.82 -9.30 28.07
C GLY A 583 -1.36 -9.11 28.45
N GLY A 584 -1.13 -8.67 29.68
CA GLY A 584 0.18 -8.49 30.31
C GLY A 584 -0.02 -7.90 31.71
N ALA A 585 0.75 -8.35 32.70
CA ALA A 585 0.54 -7.98 34.11
C ALA A 585 0.92 -6.52 34.44
N ASP A 586 1.49 -5.77 33.52
CA ASP A 586 1.88 -4.37 33.70
C ASP A 586 1.85 -3.69 32.33
N GLU A 587 0.83 -2.86 32.02
CA GLU A 587 0.91 -1.81 30.99
C GLU A 587 -0.38 -0.96 30.97
N ARG A 588 -0.20 0.36 30.88
CA ARG A 588 -1.15 1.42 31.26
C ARG A 588 -1.49 2.33 30.07
N ALA A 589 -2.66 2.98 30.12
CA ALA A 589 -2.90 4.25 29.45
C ALA A 589 -3.53 5.23 30.45
N VAL A 590 -2.80 6.30 30.79
CA VAL A 590 -3.29 7.50 31.49
C VAL A 590 -2.61 8.68 30.81
N LEU A 591 -3.37 9.55 30.16
CA LEU A 591 -2.92 10.89 29.81
C LEU A 591 -3.15 11.77 31.03
N GLY A 592 -2.07 12.08 31.76
CA GLY A 592 -2.05 13.24 32.65
C GLY A 592 -1.89 14.49 31.80
N THR A 593 -2.63 15.54 32.13
CA THR A 593 -2.62 16.84 31.44
C THR A 593 -1.51 17.78 31.92
N ASP A 594 -0.58 17.28 32.74
CA ASP A 594 0.67 17.99 32.98
C ASP A 594 1.55 17.77 31.75
N LEU A 595 1.82 18.87 31.03
CA LEU A 595 2.55 18.96 29.75
C LEU A 595 3.40 17.71 29.47
N PRO A 596 3.05 16.87 28.47
CA PRO A 596 3.90 15.76 28.11
C PRO A 596 5.29 16.30 27.83
N ASP A 597 6.32 15.58 28.29
CA ASP A 597 7.69 15.83 27.87
C ASP A 597 7.67 15.87 26.34
N THR A 598 7.82 17.07 25.75
CA THR A 598 7.68 17.29 24.31
C THR A 598 8.70 16.49 23.53
N ASP A 599 9.78 16.08 24.21
CA ASP A 599 10.89 15.30 23.65
C ASP A 599 10.57 13.78 23.64
N ALA A 600 9.57 13.33 24.41
CA ALA A 600 9.21 11.91 24.48
C ALA A 600 8.42 11.48 23.24
N PRO A 601 8.84 10.41 22.54
CA PRO A 601 8.12 9.93 21.36
C PRO A 601 6.82 9.23 21.75
N LEU A 602 5.77 9.41 20.93
CA LEU A 602 4.56 8.61 21.01
C LEU A 602 4.78 7.26 20.33
N GLN A 603 4.58 6.17 21.05
CA GLN A 603 4.85 4.82 20.57
C GLN A 603 3.63 3.91 20.64
N TRP A 604 3.38 3.21 19.54
CA TRP A 604 2.32 2.20 19.42
C TRP A 604 2.88 0.87 18.97
N ARG A 605 2.32 -0.21 19.47
CA ARG A 605 2.63 -1.58 19.09
C ARG A 605 1.37 -2.29 18.67
N LEU A 606 1.34 -2.76 17.43
CA LEU A 606 0.34 -3.65 16.87
C LEU A 606 0.91 -5.07 16.85
N GLN A 607 0.22 -5.99 17.50
CA GLN A 607 0.49 -7.41 17.41
C GLN A 607 -0.66 -8.10 16.69
N THR A 608 -0.34 -8.93 15.71
CA THR A 608 -1.31 -9.79 15.02
C THR A 608 -0.92 -11.24 15.24
N GLU A 609 -1.88 -12.08 15.62
CA GLU A 609 -1.66 -13.53 15.72
C GLU A 609 -2.61 -14.27 14.79
N SER A 610 -2.05 -15.20 14.01
CA SER A 610 -2.77 -16.22 13.27
C SER A 610 -2.48 -17.60 13.87
N GLY A 611 -3.09 -18.65 13.32
CA GLY A 611 -2.82 -20.02 13.78
C GLY A 611 -1.37 -20.49 13.52
N ASP A 612 -0.63 -19.80 12.66
CA ASP A 612 0.67 -20.20 12.11
C ASP A 612 1.75 -19.09 12.10
N ALA A 613 1.41 -17.87 12.54
CA ALA A 613 2.36 -16.75 12.57
C ALA A 613 1.98 -15.70 13.62
N ARG A 614 2.98 -14.96 14.07
CA ARG A 614 2.80 -13.73 14.83
C ARG A 614 3.57 -12.60 14.16
N GLY A 615 2.93 -11.46 14.03
CA GLY A 615 3.50 -10.23 13.48
C GLY A 615 3.55 -9.14 14.54
N ASN A 616 4.58 -8.32 14.50
CA ASN A 616 4.77 -7.19 15.39
C ASN A 616 5.06 -5.93 14.57
N THR A 617 4.22 -4.92 14.68
CA THR A 617 4.45 -3.62 14.05
C THR A 617 4.51 -2.53 15.09
N ARG A 618 5.62 -1.80 15.15
CA ARG A 618 5.81 -0.62 15.99
C ARG A 618 5.66 0.64 15.16
N PHE A 619 4.94 1.61 15.69
CA PHE A 619 4.92 2.97 15.19
C PHE A 619 5.56 3.89 16.23
N THR A 620 6.37 4.84 15.79
CA THR A 620 7.00 5.83 16.65
C THR A 620 6.88 7.21 16.01
N PHE A 621 6.35 8.17 16.77
CA PHE A 621 6.21 9.56 16.36
C PHE A 621 7.10 10.40 17.26
N HIS A 622 7.99 11.16 16.66
CA HIS A 622 8.84 12.11 17.36
C HIS A 622 8.30 13.52 17.10
N ALA A 623 8.27 14.36 18.13
CA ALA A 623 8.13 15.79 17.94
C ALA A 623 9.38 16.33 17.22
N GLY A 624 9.23 17.47 16.54
CA GLY A 624 10.36 18.21 16.01
C GLY A 624 11.11 18.97 17.10
N ASP A 625 12.29 19.47 16.77
CA ASP A 625 13.17 20.16 17.73
C ASP A 625 12.82 21.66 17.93
N ALA A 626 11.72 22.13 17.34
CA ALA A 626 11.34 23.54 17.40
C ALA A 626 10.81 23.92 18.79
N PRO A 627 11.04 25.15 19.29
CA PRO A 627 10.55 25.58 20.61
C PRO A 627 9.02 25.55 20.77
N ASP A 628 8.29 25.58 19.65
CA ASP A 628 6.84 25.47 19.54
C ASP A 628 6.38 24.09 19.06
N ALA A 629 7.27 23.08 19.10
CA ALA A 629 6.94 21.72 18.71
C ALA A 629 5.79 21.17 19.55
N VAL A 630 4.82 20.60 18.85
CA VAL A 630 3.62 20.03 19.44
C VAL A 630 3.84 18.55 19.66
N HIS A 631 3.51 18.08 20.86
CA HIS A 631 3.59 16.65 21.17
C HIS A 631 2.75 15.84 20.15
N PRO A 632 3.24 14.70 19.61
CA PRO A 632 2.57 13.99 18.52
C PRO A 632 1.13 13.57 18.81
N ALA A 633 0.80 13.26 20.07
CA ALA A 633 -0.57 12.93 20.47
C ALA A 633 -1.56 14.10 20.26
N VAL A 634 -1.11 15.33 20.50
CA VAL A 634 -1.92 16.54 20.29
C VAL A 634 -2.12 16.77 18.79
N HIS A 635 -1.02 16.68 18.03
CA HIS A 635 -1.04 16.80 16.57
C HIS A 635 -1.99 15.80 15.90
N LEU A 636 -1.83 14.50 16.19
CA LEU A 636 -2.66 13.44 15.61
C LEU A 636 -4.14 13.57 15.98
N THR A 637 -4.44 14.02 17.20
CA THR A 637 -5.82 14.30 17.63
C THR A 637 -6.42 15.43 16.81
N CYS A 638 -5.69 16.55 16.66
CA CYS A 638 -6.15 17.68 15.85
C CYS A 638 -6.30 17.31 14.37
N TRP A 639 -5.38 16.50 13.83
CA TRP A 639 -5.48 15.97 12.47
C TRP A 639 -6.77 15.19 12.25
N GLY A 640 -7.10 14.26 13.15
CA GLY A 640 -8.32 13.44 13.04
C GLY A 640 -9.60 14.29 13.07
N ILE A 641 -9.64 15.33 13.92
CA ILE A 641 -10.74 16.29 13.97
C ILE A 641 -10.85 17.05 12.64
N LEU A 642 -9.74 17.64 12.17
CA LEU A 642 -9.72 18.43 10.93
C LEU A 642 -10.16 17.60 9.72
N ALA A 643 -9.72 16.34 9.65
CA ALA A 643 -10.12 15.41 8.60
C ALA A 643 -11.63 15.11 8.58
N ALA A 644 -12.30 15.17 9.74
CA ALA A 644 -13.71 14.86 9.89
C ALA A 644 -14.66 16.05 9.65
N ILE A 645 -14.18 17.30 9.69
CA ILE A 645 -15.03 18.51 9.58
C ILE A 645 -15.88 18.50 8.31
N ALA A 646 -15.24 18.38 7.13
CA ALA A 646 -15.97 18.40 5.87
C ALA A 646 -16.89 17.17 5.68
N PRO A 647 -16.45 15.93 5.96
CA PRO A 647 -17.33 14.75 5.95
C PRO A 647 -18.56 14.87 6.83
N VAL A 648 -18.43 15.40 8.05
CA VAL A 648 -19.57 15.59 8.98
C VAL A 648 -20.57 16.58 8.38
N ARG A 649 -20.11 17.73 7.89
CA ARG A 649 -20.98 18.75 7.30
C ARG A 649 -21.64 18.33 5.99
N ALA A 650 -21.01 17.45 5.23
CA ALA A 650 -21.53 16.92 3.98
C ALA A 650 -22.43 15.68 4.17
N SER A 651 -22.63 15.21 5.40
CA SER A 651 -23.42 14.01 5.70
C SER A 651 -24.89 14.34 5.99
N ALA A 652 -25.76 13.38 5.68
CA ALA A 652 -27.13 13.42 6.18
C ALA A 652 -27.15 13.19 7.71
N PRO A 653 -28.21 13.64 8.42
CA PRO A 653 -28.31 13.54 9.87
C PRO A 653 -28.12 12.11 10.38
N GLY A 654 -27.26 11.93 11.38
CA GLY A 654 -26.91 10.61 11.91
C GLY A 654 -25.61 10.58 12.70
N ILE A 655 -25.06 9.38 12.86
CA ILE A 655 -23.74 9.15 13.46
C ILE A 655 -22.79 8.75 12.35
N LEU A 656 -21.72 9.52 12.17
CA LEU A 656 -20.69 9.23 11.19
C LEU A 656 -19.59 8.40 11.84
N HIS A 657 -19.39 7.17 11.36
CA HIS A 657 -18.35 6.26 11.84
C HIS A 657 -17.16 6.26 10.89
N HIS A 658 -15.94 6.09 11.41
CA HIS A 658 -14.79 5.84 10.54
C HIS A 658 -14.97 4.52 9.77
N ASP A 659 -14.72 4.57 8.47
CA ASP A 659 -14.54 3.38 7.66
C ASP A 659 -13.03 3.11 7.54
N LEU A 660 -12.63 1.97 8.13
CA LEU A 660 -11.24 1.55 8.20
C LEU A 660 -10.83 0.68 6.99
N GLY A 661 -11.72 0.48 6.02
CA GLY A 661 -11.40 -0.20 4.77
C GLY A 661 -10.24 0.46 4.04
N ILE A 662 -9.37 -0.37 3.44
CA ILE A 662 -8.19 0.08 2.67
C ILE A 662 -8.28 -0.33 1.20
N ASP A 663 -9.24 -1.19 0.91
CA ASP A 663 -9.64 -1.70 -0.39
C ASP A 663 -10.40 -0.69 -1.25
N HIS A 664 -10.62 0.53 -0.74
CA HIS A 664 -11.25 1.61 -1.50
C HIS A 664 -10.36 2.07 -2.65
N VAL A 665 -10.98 2.23 -3.80
CA VAL A 665 -10.33 2.72 -5.02
C VAL A 665 -11.02 4.00 -5.52
N ARG A 666 -10.27 4.82 -6.24
CA ARG A 666 -10.75 6.02 -6.94
C ARG A 666 -10.25 6.02 -8.37
N ALA A 667 -11.00 6.68 -9.26
CA ALA A 667 -10.54 6.90 -10.64
C ALA A 667 -9.21 7.65 -10.65
N ASP A 668 -8.30 7.24 -11.53
CA ASP A 668 -7.04 7.94 -11.73
C ASP A 668 -7.26 9.24 -12.51
N HIS A 669 -7.44 10.34 -11.76
CA HIS A 669 -7.67 11.69 -12.29
C HIS A 669 -6.56 12.23 -13.20
N ARG A 670 -5.40 11.58 -13.28
CA ARG A 670 -4.31 11.95 -14.19
C ARG A 670 -4.54 11.44 -15.61
N LEU A 671 -5.46 10.49 -15.79
CA LEU A 671 -5.81 9.91 -17.08
C LEU A 671 -7.05 10.58 -17.67
N PRO A 672 -7.19 10.61 -19.00
CA PRO A 672 -8.35 11.23 -19.66
C PRO A 672 -9.65 10.50 -19.29
N SER A 673 -10.71 11.27 -19.05
CA SER A 673 -12.06 10.76 -18.78
C SER A 673 -12.65 10.00 -19.95
#